data_AF-A0A3S5F1U8-F1
#
_entry.id   AF-A0A3S5F1U8-F1
#
_cell.length_a   1.000
_cell.length_b   1.000
_cell.length_c   1.000
_cell.angle_alpha   90.00
_cell.angle_beta   90.00
_cell.angle_gamma   90.00
#
_symmetry.space_group_name_H-M   'P 1'
#
loop_
_entity.id
_entity.type
_entity.pdbx_description
1 polymer ?
#
loop_
_entity_poly.entity_id
_entity_poly.type
_entity_poly.pdbx_seq_one_letter_code
_entity_poly.pdbx_strand_id
1 'polypeptide(L)'
;MASLPSQQQVAAIYYAITGNNSPTSTAFNYHSNLLENGEKTTANLAADFLNSAQGQNLYAGKSSEQIISQVFSHVYGTSPSSAQVTALLNGNSTAQAISTLVNNLLNYDGFDSTTLARQATFENNVDNLIYHNADQLPGLDYQEQAMSIALATMDRGLFSQSLEAWSQTLAAGGSQAGLIAAKLSSPELQRTIGNLDGAELVKQIYTTVHGTAPSAEQIAAYSAQPNKQSIIEAIINNLRDSTSTNANTATQQHAFEARIGENLLYKTTATLGVAEKGGNATGTINTQAHHQLSNAETAVLKHALLNADKAGSVNLKFADSLNNLTINGNAAATVNLSDNGANSGVNIGVNNGNIKLNASSGNDIVNVSSSANIANGTGTFNLGNGNDSLLWAGNATTGGNSVSSQISANGGSGTDTISANFITKSVATTSNILGIRSSTITSNADKFINFEKIDLAGYVGKSSGTLNGQAVATGSHTFDFGLLNGTATVEGTSGGSVTQGAKATNLGSLGFELSGKADNVKVINAAGGEAAALTVTGNAGASSNLEIGLRQNATNKFDINFNATSSKDIDAGSLSLSSSSSALGGTSLTNVNIASGGKGDFSNILDLVGTNSQVQTLKVTGDHNLDLTLGSGYSNVRTIDASSNTGGINLDSAHGGTGDGILVQLLNILPLSSVTTALLTPLLNTLGLNGYQMKVTGTGADDTFSVAANTTVTGGAGHNTYELKSTTTKAGITITDFNSAKDSIVDTTSGVHLSGAAGSSVADYGVRSSDVMDGILGSLVGGLTNGVVGLLGGILGLGNSNSLTSKVGIASVAFDGGKDASYVIIDNNDNGTLDNSDSVIYLTNQNHQSLINSLHYTDVSVNGVASAAPADLTIA
;
A
#
# COMPACT_ATOMS: atom_id res chain seq x y z
N MET A 1 27.52 -29.65 20.42
CA MET A 1 27.59 -28.61 21.45
C MET A 1 26.83 -27.42 20.91
N ALA A 2 26.11 -26.72 21.78
CA ALA A 2 25.32 -25.57 21.41
C ALA A 2 26.19 -24.36 21.04
N SER A 3 25.61 -23.46 20.27
CA SER A 3 26.13 -22.16 19.85
C SER A 3 26.05 -21.12 20.97
N LEU A 4 26.84 -20.05 20.83
CA LEU A 4 26.83 -18.89 21.74
C LEU A 4 25.44 -18.25 21.88
N PRO A 5 24.64 -18.04 20.80
CA PRO A 5 23.28 -17.51 20.95
C PRO A 5 22.38 -18.33 21.87
N SER A 6 22.35 -19.66 21.69
CA SER A 6 21.61 -20.55 22.59
C SER A 6 22.11 -20.44 24.03
N GLN A 7 23.42 -20.33 24.23
CA GLN A 7 24.02 -20.21 25.55
C GLN A 7 23.67 -18.90 26.25
N GLN A 8 23.70 -17.77 25.54
CA GLN A 8 23.31 -16.47 26.07
C GLN A 8 21.84 -16.49 26.51
N GLN A 9 20.95 -17.06 25.68
CA GLN A 9 19.53 -17.14 26.00
C GLN A 9 19.25 -17.96 27.27
N VAL A 10 19.94 -19.10 27.43
CA VAL A 10 19.83 -19.93 28.63
C VAL A 10 20.35 -19.18 29.86
N ALA A 11 21.54 -18.56 29.76
CA ALA A 11 22.17 -17.83 30.85
C ALA A 11 21.36 -16.59 31.25
N ALA A 12 20.76 -15.89 30.28
CA ALA A 12 19.88 -14.75 30.51
C ALA A 12 18.64 -15.13 31.34
N ILE A 13 17.97 -16.23 31.00
CA ILE A 13 16.80 -16.71 31.76
C ILE A 13 17.22 -17.20 33.15
N TYR A 14 18.36 -17.87 33.26
CA TYR A 14 18.90 -18.29 34.55
C TYR A 14 19.23 -17.09 35.45
N TYR A 15 19.93 -16.08 34.94
CA TYR A 15 20.25 -14.85 35.67
C TYR A 15 18.97 -14.11 36.08
N ALA A 16 18.02 -13.95 35.17
CA ALA A 16 16.74 -13.30 35.44
C ALA A 16 16.01 -13.93 36.64
N ILE A 17 15.97 -15.27 36.71
CA ILE A 17 15.30 -16.01 37.79
C ILE A 17 16.14 -16.01 39.07
N THR A 18 17.45 -16.22 38.99
CA THR A 18 18.25 -16.48 40.19
C THR A 18 18.90 -15.23 40.79
N GLY A 19 19.10 -14.18 39.99
CA GLY A 19 19.96 -13.04 40.31
C GLY A 19 21.44 -13.43 40.51
N ASN A 20 21.81 -14.68 40.24
CA ASN A 20 23.14 -15.21 40.47
C ASN A 20 24.01 -14.97 39.24
N ASN A 21 25.16 -14.32 39.44
CA ASN A 21 26.17 -14.04 38.43
C ASN A 21 27.44 -14.90 38.59
N SER A 22 27.40 -15.96 39.41
CA SER A 22 28.53 -16.88 39.60
C SER A 22 28.52 -18.03 38.57
N PRO A 23 29.67 -18.39 37.96
CA PRO A 23 29.72 -19.35 36.84
C PRO A 23 29.22 -20.76 37.19
N THR A 24 28.37 -21.33 36.33
CA THR A 24 27.93 -22.75 36.41
C THR A 24 27.94 -23.42 35.03
N SER A 25 29.13 -23.57 34.43
CA SER A 25 29.30 -23.91 33.01
C SER A 25 28.72 -25.27 32.56
N THR A 26 28.69 -26.29 33.41
CA THR A 26 28.24 -27.64 33.03
C THR A 26 26.73 -27.76 32.83
N ALA A 27 25.93 -26.97 33.56
CA ALA A 27 24.47 -27.00 33.46
C ALA A 27 23.96 -26.28 32.19
N PHE A 28 24.62 -25.20 31.78
CA PHE A 28 24.18 -24.41 30.63
C PHE A 28 24.33 -25.16 29.31
N ASN A 29 25.38 -25.96 29.14
CA ASN A 29 25.59 -26.72 27.90
C ASN A 29 24.44 -27.70 27.62
N TYR A 30 23.92 -28.40 28.65
CA TYR A 30 22.79 -29.31 28.48
C TYR A 30 21.54 -28.55 27.99
N HIS A 31 21.12 -27.52 28.71
CA HIS A 31 19.94 -26.73 28.36
C HIS A 31 20.08 -25.99 27.02
N SER A 32 21.29 -25.55 26.68
CA SER A 32 21.54 -24.85 25.41
C SER A 32 21.39 -25.78 24.22
N ASN A 33 21.80 -27.05 24.32
CA ASN A 33 21.58 -28.03 23.24
C ASN A 33 20.07 -28.33 23.08
N LEU A 34 19.33 -28.43 24.19
CA LEU A 34 17.87 -28.63 24.13
C LEU A 34 17.16 -27.46 23.45
N LEU A 35 17.60 -26.22 23.73
CA LEU A 35 17.05 -25.03 23.10
C LEU A 35 17.39 -24.97 21.60
N GLU A 36 18.64 -25.23 21.23
CA GLU A 36 19.12 -25.21 19.85
C GLU A 36 18.45 -26.25 18.95
N ASN A 37 18.21 -27.45 19.50
CA ASN A 37 17.51 -28.53 18.79
C ASN A 37 15.98 -28.34 18.75
N GLY A 38 15.45 -27.28 19.38
CA GLY A 38 14.00 -27.07 19.52
C GLY A 38 13.29 -28.04 20.45
N GLU A 39 14.02 -28.81 21.26
CA GLU A 39 13.47 -29.76 22.25
C GLU A 39 12.85 -29.05 23.45
N LYS A 40 13.25 -27.79 23.73
CA LYS A 40 12.62 -26.92 24.73
C LYS A 40 12.45 -25.50 24.21
N THR A 41 11.33 -24.87 24.60
CA THR A 41 11.15 -23.42 24.44
C THR A 41 11.79 -22.66 25.60
N THR A 42 12.01 -21.35 25.41
CA THR A 42 12.46 -20.43 26.47
C THR A 42 11.50 -20.41 27.67
N ALA A 43 10.19 -20.56 27.45
CA ALA A 43 9.20 -20.66 28.53
C ALA A 43 9.32 -22.00 29.29
N ASN A 44 9.57 -23.12 28.59
CA ASN A 44 9.82 -24.41 29.27
C ASN A 44 11.07 -24.33 30.15
N LEU A 45 12.11 -23.67 29.66
CA LEU A 45 13.34 -23.47 30.41
C LEU A 45 13.14 -22.57 31.64
N ALA A 46 12.38 -21.48 31.51
CA ALA A 46 12.02 -20.63 32.64
C ALA A 46 11.26 -21.43 33.72
N ALA A 47 10.36 -22.32 33.31
CA ALA A 47 9.65 -23.21 34.23
C ALA A 47 10.61 -24.20 34.92
N ASP A 48 11.56 -24.79 34.20
CA ASP A 48 12.58 -25.68 34.80
C ASP A 48 13.39 -24.95 35.89
N PHE A 49 13.85 -23.73 35.60
CA PHE A 49 14.65 -22.95 36.55
C PHE A 49 13.83 -22.47 37.75
N LEU A 50 12.56 -22.11 37.57
CA LEU A 50 11.64 -21.83 38.68
C LEU A 50 11.42 -23.07 39.57
N ASN A 51 11.34 -24.26 38.96
CA ASN A 51 11.11 -25.53 39.66
C ASN A 51 12.40 -26.16 40.21
N SER A 52 13.57 -25.63 39.85
CA SER A 52 14.85 -26.07 40.41
C SER A 52 14.90 -25.81 41.91
N ALA A 53 15.79 -26.52 42.63
CA ALA A 53 15.96 -26.32 44.07
C ALA A 53 16.25 -24.84 44.43
N GLN A 54 17.03 -24.15 43.59
CA GLN A 54 17.32 -22.72 43.77
C GLN A 54 16.08 -21.85 43.49
N GLY A 55 15.35 -22.13 42.42
CA GLY A 55 14.10 -21.41 42.10
C GLY A 55 13.06 -21.57 43.20
N GLN A 56 12.87 -22.77 43.73
CA GLN A 56 11.96 -23.03 44.84
C GLN A 56 12.41 -22.34 46.13
N ASN A 57 13.71 -22.30 46.42
CA ASN A 57 14.23 -21.54 47.56
C ASN A 57 13.93 -20.03 47.45
N LEU A 58 13.93 -19.47 46.25
CA LEU A 58 13.65 -18.05 46.01
C LEU A 58 12.15 -17.73 45.98
N TYR A 59 11.34 -18.63 45.43
CA TYR A 59 9.98 -18.31 44.98
C TYR A 59 8.86 -19.17 45.59
N ALA A 60 9.16 -20.19 46.39
CA ALA A 60 8.12 -20.99 47.03
C ALA A 60 7.16 -20.12 47.86
N GLY A 61 5.86 -20.26 47.59
CA GLY A 61 4.79 -19.53 48.27
C GLY A 61 4.56 -18.08 47.80
N LYS A 62 5.32 -17.57 46.81
CA LYS A 62 5.09 -16.25 46.20
C LYS A 62 4.04 -16.30 45.10
N SER A 63 3.31 -15.20 44.91
CA SER A 63 2.40 -15.04 43.77
C SER A 63 3.15 -14.75 42.46
N SER A 64 2.49 -14.93 41.32
CA SER A 64 3.06 -14.61 40.01
C SER A 64 3.51 -13.15 39.91
N GLU A 65 2.74 -12.22 40.46
CA GLU A 65 3.08 -10.78 40.48
C GLU A 65 4.36 -10.52 41.28
N GLN A 66 4.53 -11.22 42.41
CA GLN A 66 5.72 -11.10 43.25
C GLN A 66 6.96 -11.69 42.54
N ILE A 67 6.79 -12.84 41.88
CA ILE A 67 7.86 -13.48 41.10
C ILE A 67 8.29 -12.56 39.96
N ILE A 68 7.34 -12.09 39.13
CA ILE A 68 7.61 -11.19 38.00
C ILE A 68 8.25 -9.88 38.46
N SER A 69 7.80 -9.30 39.58
CA SER A 69 8.41 -8.07 40.09
C SER A 69 9.89 -8.24 40.45
N GLN A 70 10.23 -9.38 41.06
CA GLN A 70 11.61 -9.68 41.44
C GLN A 70 12.48 -9.99 40.21
N VAL A 71 11.98 -10.82 39.28
CA VAL A 71 12.67 -11.11 38.01
C VAL A 71 12.89 -9.83 37.20
N PHE A 72 11.88 -8.96 37.11
CA PHE A 72 11.99 -7.66 36.44
C PHE A 72 13.11 -6.81 37.04
N SER A 73 13.29 -6.84 38.35
CA SER A 73 14.33 -6.09 39.03
C SER A 73 15.74 -6.63 38.70
N HIS A 74 15.89 -7.95 38.50
CA HIS A 74 17.14 -8.53 38.01
C HIS A 74 17.41 -8.16 36.54
N VAL A 75 16.39 -8.20 35.69
CA VAL A 75 16.54 -7.95 34.24
C VAL A 75 16.76 -6.47 33.92
N TYR A 76 15.95 -5.57 34.50
CA TYR A 76 15.95 -4.13 34.21
C TYR A 76 16.70 -3.28 35.24
N GLY A 77 17.17 -3.88 36.35
CA GLY A 77 17.86 -3.18 37.44
C GLY A 77 16.98 -2.26 38.29
N THR A 78 15.66 -2.27 38.08
CA THR A 78 14.69 -1.41 38.78
C THR A 78 13.37 -2.14 39.01
N SER A 79 12.60 -1.77 40.04
CA SER A 79 11.27 -2.33 40.26
C SER A 79 10.28 -1.94 39.14
N PRO A 80 9.38 -2.84 38.70
CA PRO A 80 8.35 -2.49 37.73
C PRO A 80 7.20 -1.70 38.37
N SER A 81 6.46 -0.99 37.52
CA SER A 81 5.13 -0.47 37.88
C SER A 81 4.08 -1.57 37.88
N SER A 82 2.97 -1.37 38.60
CA SER A 82 1.84 -2.31 38.61
C SER A 82 1.28 -2.56 37.21
N ALA A 83 1.23 -1.54 36.35
CA ALA A 83 0.76 -1.66 34.98
C ALA A 83 1.67 -2.58 34.12
N GLN A 84 2.99 -2.50 34.30
CA GLN A 84 3.93 -3.38 33.60
C GLN A 84 3.79 -4.85 34.03
N VAL A 85 3.58 -5.10 35.33
CA VAL A 85 3.35 -6.46 35.85
C VAL A 85 2.04 -7.02 35.30
N THR A 86 0.95 -6.24 35.32
CA THR A 86 -0.33 -6.64 34.74
C THR A 86 -0.22 -6.92 33.25
N ALA A 87 0.47 -6.08 32.49
CA ALA A 87 0.67 -6.28 31.06
C ALA A 87 1.45 -7.58 30.75
N LEU A 88 2.51 -7.88 31.51
CA LEU A 88 3.29 -9.11 31.33
C LEU A 88 2.49 -10.37 31.65
N LEU A 89 1.63 -10.34 32.66
CA LEU A 89 0.82 -11.48 33.10
C LEU A 89 -0.49 -11.66 32.33
N ASN A 90 -0.90 -10.67 31.52
CA ASN A 90 -2.17 -10.73 30.81
C ASN A 90 -2.19 -11.89 29.79
N GLY A 91 -2.89 -12.98 30.12
CA GLY A 91 -2.97 -14.19 29.30
C GLY A 91 -1.72 -15.10 29.35
N ASN A 92 -0.69 -14.74 30.13
CA ASN A 92 0.56 -15.48 30.22
C ASN A 92 0.69 -16.23 31.55
N SER A 93 1.20 -17.45 31.51
CA SER A 93 1.78 -18.08 32.71
C SER A 93 3.01 -17.32 33.20
N THR A 94 3.39 -17.49 34.46
CA THR A 94 4.59 -16.86 35.03
C THR A 94 5.84 -17.15 34.20
N ALA A 95 6.02 -18.39 33.72
CA ALA A 95 7.16 -18.77 32.90
C ALA A 95 7.16 -18.09 31.52
N GLN A 96 5.99 -17.95 30.89
CA GLN A 96 5.85 -17.19 29.64
C GLN A 96 6.15 -15.71 29.85
N ALA A 97 5.64 -15.11 30.93
CA ALA A 97 5.90 -13.71 31.26
C ALA A 97 7.40 -13.44 31.51
N ILE A 98 8.13 -14.34 32.18
CA ILE A 98 9.59 -14.27 32.33
C ILE A 98 10.30 -14.36 30.98
N SER A 99 9.91 -15.31 30.13
CA SER A 99 10.50 -15.45 28.78
C SER A 99 10.30 -14.17 27.96
N THR A 100 9.10 -13.60 27.96
CA THR A 100 8.79 -12.35 27.24
C THR A 100 9.62 -11.20 27.80
N LEU A 101 9.70 -11.07 29.12
CA LEU A 101 10.48 -10.02 29.79
C LEU A 101 11.96 -10.05 29.38
N VAL A 102 12.59 -11.23 29.43
CA VAL A 102 14.01 -11.42 29.07
C VAL A 102 14.22 -11.15 27.58
N ASN A 103 13.39 -11.74 26.72
CA ASN A 103 13.50 -11.57 25.27
C ASN A 103 13.35 -10.11 24.84
N ASN A 104 12.42 -9.36 25.46
CA ASN A 104 12.19 -7.96 25.13
C ASN A 104 13.41 -7.08 25.43
N LEU A 105 14.14 -7.33 26.53
CA LEU A 105 15.34 -6.55 26.84
C LEU A 105 16.54 -7.04 26.02
N LEU A 106 16.77 -8.35 25.97
CA LEU A 106 17.93 -8.93 25.29
C LEU A 106 17.92 -8.58 23.79
N ASN A 107 16.75 -8.63 23.16
CA ASN A 107 16.57 -8.31 21.74
C ASN A 107 16.03 -6.91 21.49
N TYR A 108 16.17 -5.98 22.45
CA TYR A 108 15.78 -4.59 22.25
C TYR A 108 16.54 -3.99 21.08
N ASP A 109 15.80 -3.43 20.12
CA ASP A 109 16.28 -2.92 18.83
C ASP A 109 15.93 -1.42 18.63
N GLY A 110 15.61 -0.71 19.71
CA GLY A 110 15.36 0.73 19.68
C GLY A 110 16.57 1.59 20.07
N PHE A 111 16.33 2.89 20.16
CA PHE A 111 17.36 3.90 20.46
C PHE A 111 17.20 4.59 21.83
N ASP A 112 16.30 4.11 22.70
CA ASP A 112 16.15 4.69 24.04
C ASP A 112 17.40 4.43 24.89
N SER A 113 18.11 5.51 25.24
CA SER A 113 19.39 5.41 25.95
C SER A 113 19.26 4.73 27.32
N THR A 114 18.12 4.88 27.99
CA THR A 114 17.88 4.24 29.30
C THR A 114 17.73 2.73 29.15
N THR A 115 16.97 2.28 28.15
CA THR A 115 16.77 0.86 27.86
C THR A 115 18.04 0.22 27.33
N LEU A 116 18.79 0.90 26.46
CA LEU A 116 20.11 0.44 25.99
C LEU A 116 21.11 0.27 27.14
N ALA A 117 21.16 1.21 28.09
CA ALA A 117 22.03 1.08 29.27
C ALA A 117 21.64 -0.11 30.16
N ARG A 118 20.33 -0.37 30.30
CA ARG A 118 19.83 -1.55 31.03
C ARG A 118 20.17 -2.85 30.30
N GLN A 119 19.99 -2.89 28.98
CA GLN A 119 20.34 -4.03 28.14
C GLN A 119 21.84 -4.35 28.26
N ALA A 120 22.71 -3.35 28.11
CA ALA A 120 24.15 -3.54 28.26
C ALA A 120 24.54 -4.05 29.66
N THR A 121 23.89 -3.53 30.71
CA THR A 121 24.11 -4.02 32.09
C THR A 121 23.67 -5.47 32.25
N PHE A 122 22.51 -5.82 31.70
CA PHE A 122 21.98 -7.19 31.72
C PHE A 122 22.92 -8.15 30.98
N GLU A 123 23.37 -7.77 29.78
CA GLU A 123 24.32 -8.55 28.97
C GLU A 123 25.66 -8.74 29.66
N ASN A 124 26.23 -7.68 30.26
CA ASN A 124 27.46 -7.82 31.05
C ASN A 124 27.31 -8.84 32.20
N ASN A 125 26.14 -8.92 32.85
CA ASN A 125 25.89 -9.94 33.88
C ASN A 125 25.77 -11.34 33.29
N VAL A 126 25.19 -11.47 32.10
CA VAL A 126 25.06 -12.74 31.36
C VAL A 126 26.42 -13.22 30.84
N ASP A 127 27.25 -12.32 30.32
CA ASP A 127 28.58 -12.64 29.81
C ASP A 127 29.49 -13.17 30.93
N ASN A 128 29.40 -12.57 32.12
CA ASN A 128 30.10 -13.04 33.32
C ASN A 128 29.68 -14.45 33.78
N LEU A 129 28.53 -14.97 33.33
CA LEU A 129 28.11 -16.35 33.61
C LEU A 129 28.68 -17.38 32.63
N ILE A 130 28.95 -16.97 31.39
CA ILE A 130 29.27 -17.90 30.30
C ILE A 130 30.77 -17.91 29.95
N TYR A 131 31.46 -16.78 30.08
CA TYR A 131 32.91 -16.67 29.90
C TYR A 131 33.68 -16.91 31.20
N HIS A 132 34.95 -17.34 31.11
CA HIS A 132 35.80 -17.40 32.30
C HIS A 132 36.16 -16.00 32.80
N ASN A 133 36.45 -15.09 31.87
CA ASN A 133 36.68 -13.69 32.16
C ASN A 133 36.21 -12.81 30.99
N ALA A 134 34.99 -12.30 31.06
CA ALA A 134 34.40 -11.47 30.01
C ALA A 134 35.22 -10.20 29.73
N ASP A 135 35.84 -9.62 30.76
CA ASP A 135 36.67 -8.41 30.66
C ASP A 135 38.00 -8.64 29.91
N GLN A 136 38.39 -9.89 29.67
CA GLN A 136 39.63 -10.28 28.98
C GLN A 136 39.39 -10.94 27.61
N LEU A 137 38.19 -10.80 27.05
CA LEU A 137 37.94 -11.25 25.69
C LEU A 137 38.82 -10.48 24.69
N PRO A 138 39.46 -11.18 23.73
CA PRO A 138 40.21 -10.53 22.67
C PRO A 138 39.37 -9.61 21.78
N GLY A 139 40.03 -8.77 20.99
CA GLY A 139 39.39 -7.90 20.00
C GLY A 139 38.48 -8.66 19.01
N LEU A 140 37.51 -7.93 18.44
CA LEU A 140 36.49 -8.50 17.55
C LEU A 140 37.10 -9.22 16.34
N ASP A 141 38.20 -8.71 15.80
CA ASP A 141 38.95 -9.32 14.69
C ASP A 141 39.34 -10.78 14.97
N TYR A 142 39.85 -11.06 16.18
CA TYR A 142 40.20 -12.42 16.58
C TYR A 142 38.97 -13.30 16.85
N GLN A 143 37.89 -12.71 17.37
CA GLN A 143 36.64 -13.43 17.59
C GLN A 143 35.97 -13.83 16.27
N GLU A 144 35.91 -12.92 15.31
CA GLU A 144 35.41 -13.15 13.96
C GLU A 144 36.24 -14.19 13.22
N GLN A 145 37.57 -14.12 13.32
CA GLN A 145 38.43 -15.13 12.71
C GLN A 145 38.19 -16.52 13.31
N ALA A 146 38.09 -16.63 14.64
CA ALA A 146 37.73 -17.89 15.31
C ALA A 146 36.34 -18.40 14.87
N MET A 147 35.35 -17.51 14.78
CA MET A 147 34.00 -17.85 14.37
C MET A 147 33.92 -18.27 12.90
N SER A 148 34.67 -17.62 12.01
CA SER A 148 34.72 -17.97 10.59
C SER A 148 35.25 -19.39 10.35
N ILE A 149 36.27 -19.82 11.13
CA ILE A 149 36.79 -21.19 11.09
C ILE A 149 35.72 -22.18 11.56
N ALA A 150 35.03 -21.85 12.65
CA ALA A 150 34.00 -22.70 13.22
C ALA A 150 32.82 -22.91 12.25
N LEU A 151 32.32 -21.81 11.69
CA LEU A 151 31.27 -21.86 10.68
C LEU A 151 31.73 -22.67 9.47
N ALA A 152 32.92 -22.42 8.93
CA ALA A 152 33.42 -23.13 7.75
C ALA A 152 33.59 -24.66 7.96
N THR A 153 34.02 -25.09 9.15
CA THR A 153 34.42 -26.49 9.41
C THR A 153 33.39 -27.34 10.15
N MET A 154 32.47 -26.69 10.89
CA MET A 154 31.45 -27.36 11.71
C MET A 154 30.03 -26.95 11.32
N ASP A 155 29.87 -25.97 10.44
CA ASP A 155 28.58 -25.40 10.02
C ASP A 155 27.71 -24.90 11.18
N ARG A 156 28.36 -24.41 12.24
CA ARG A 156 27.72 -23.82 13.41
C ARG A 156 28.68 -22.92 14.19
N GLY A 157 28.15 -22.06 15.04
CA GLY A 157 28.94 -21.19 15.91
C GLY A 157 29.69 -21.90 17.04
N LEU A 158 30.58 -21.15 17.68
CA LEU A 158 31.27 -21.55 18.92
C LEU A 158 30.40 -21.24 20.14
N PHE A 159 30.60 -21.97 21.23
CA PHE A 159 30.15 -21.54 22.56
C PHE A 159 31.18 -20.61 23.20
N SER A 160 30.76 -19.83 24.20
CA SER A 160 31.56 -18.80 24.89
C SER A 160 33.00 -19.21 25.20
N GLN A 161 33.24 -20.31 25.92
CA GLN A 161 34.60 -20.70 26.32
C GLN A 161 35.46 -21.19 25.16
N SER A 162 34.87 -21.76 24.10
CA SER A 162 35.64 -22.07 22.88
C SER A 162 35.97 -20.82 22.11
N LEU A 163 35.03 -19.88 22.01
CA LEU A 163 35.28 -18.57 21.40
C LEU A 163 36.42 -17.85 22.14
N GLU A 164 36.35 -17.79 23.47
CA GLU A 164 37.39 -17.26 24.35
C GLU A 164 38.75 -17.93 24.07
N ALA A 165 38.82 -19.26 24.14
CA ALA A 165 40.09 -19.98 23.97
C ALA A 165 40.69 -19.85 22.55
N TRP A 166 39.84 -19.88 21.51
CA TRP A 166 40.30 -19.81 20.12
C TRP A 166 40.75 -18.40 19.77
N SER A 167 39.99 -17.39 20.15
CA SER A 167 40.36 -15.99 19.94
C SER A 167 41.62 -15.61 20.74
N GLN A 168 41.79 -16.12 21.98
CA GLN A 168 43.01 -15.88 22.78
C GLN A 168 44.24 -16.49 22.13
N THR A 169 44.11 -17.65 21.48
CA THR A 169 45.20 -18.29 20.73
C THR A 169 45.67 -17.39 19.58
N LEU A 170 44.74 -16.77 18.86
CA LEU A 170 45.05 -15.85 17.76
C LEU A 170 45.65 -14.54 18.29
N ALA A 171 45.06 -13.97 19.34
CA ALA A 171 45.54 -12.73 19.96
C ALA A 171 46.95 -12.87 20.58
N ALA A 172 47.34 -14.07 21.00
CA ALA A 172 48.69 -14.38 21.46
C ALA A 172 49.73 -14.53 20.31
N GLY A 173 49.35 -14.28 19.06
CA GLY A 173 50.21 -14.36 17.88
C GLY A 173 50.14 -15.70 17.12
N GLY A 174 49.18 -16.56 17.44
CA GLY A 174 48.92 -17.78 16.67
C GLY A 174 48.34 -17.44 15.28
N SER A 175 48.75 -18.17 14.24
CA SER A 175 48.19 -18.00 12.90
C SER A 175 46.85 -18.73 12.71
N GLN A 176 46.01 -18.24 11.79
CA GLN A 176 44.78 -18.92 11.37
C GLN A 176 45.05 -20.35 10.90
N ALA A 177 46.01 -20.51 9.98
CA ALA A 177 46.67 -21.74 9.63
C ALA A 177 46.95 -22.68 10.83
N GLY A 178 47.67 -22.16 11.83
CA GLY A 178 48.06 -22.93 13.01
C GLY A 178 46.88 -23.36 13.87
N LEU A 179 45.89 -22.48 14.04
CA LEU A 179 44.66 -22.80 14.75
C LEU A 179 43.85 -23.87 14.01
N ILE A 180 43.67 -23.76 12.69
CA ILE A 180 43.00 -24.77 11.87
C ILE A 180 43.72 -26.12 12.01
N ALA A 181 45.05 -26.14 11.89
CA ALA A 181 45.84 -27.36 12.04
C ALA A 181 45.65 -28.01 13.43
N ALA A 182 45.67 -27.21 14.50
CA ALA A 182 45.45 -27.71 15.85
C ALA A 182 44.03 -28.27 16.05
N LYS A 183 43.00 -27.64 15.46
CA LYS A 183 41.61 -28.08 15.59
C LYS A 183 41.27 -29.27 14.71
N LEU A 184 41.93 -29.44 13.55
CA LEU A 184 41.75 -30.62 12.71
C LEU A 184 42.05 -31.94 13.46
N SER A 185 42.93 -31.93 14.46
CA SER A 185 43.21 -33.10 15.32
C SER A 185 42.17 -33.34 16.42
N SER A 186 41.18 -32.45 16.59
CA SER A 186 40.15 -32.61 17.62
C SER A 186 39.13 -33.71 17.26
N PRO A 187 38.56 -34.43 18.25
CA PRO A 187 37.54 -35.45 17.99
C PRO A 187 36.34 -34.94 17.20
N GLU A 188 35.96 -33.68 17.42
CA GLU A 188 34.83 -33.07 16.73
C GLU A 188 35.09 -32.89 15.22
N LEU A 189 36.21 -32.26 14.84
CA LEU A 189 36.53 -32.06 13.42
C LEU A 189 36.89 -33.38 12.72
N GLN A 190 37.47 -34.35 13.45
CA GLN A 190 37.67 -35.70 12.92
C GLN A 190 36.34 -36.37 12.56
N ARG A 191 35.28 -36.13 13.34
CA ARG A 191 33.93 -36.65 13.06
C ARG A 191 33.26 -35.94 11.88
N THR A 192 33.44 -34.62 11.72
CA THR A 192 32.75 -33.85 10.66
C THR A 192 33.46 -33.91 9.32
N ILE A 193 34.78 -33.68 9.30
CA ILE A 193 35.57 -33.51 8.06
C ILE A 193 36.83 -34.37 8.02
N GLY A 194 37.12 -35.18 9.05
CA GLY A 194 38.35 -35.97 9.16
C GLY A 194 38.59 -36.91 7.97
N ASN A 195 37.53 -37.50 7.42
CA ASN A 195 37.59 -38.43 6.28
C ASN A 195 37.49 -37.75 4.91
N LEU A 196 37.33 -36.41 4.84
CA LEU A 196 37.18 -35.68 3.58
C LEU A 196 38.53 -35.14 3.09
N ASP A 197 38.87 -35.38 1.83
CA ASP A 197 40.13 -34.94 1.20
C ASP A 197 39.88 -34.38 -0.20
N GLY A 198 40.83 -33.56 -0.70
CA GLY A 198 40.79 -32.99 -2.06
C GLY A 198 39.43 -32.39 -2.43
N ALA A 199 38.84 -32.88 -3.52
CA ALA A 199 37.59 -32.35 -4.06
C ALA A 199 36.39 -32.44 -3.10
N GLU A 200 36.28 -33.49 -2.28
CA GLU A 200 35.14 -33.65 -1.36
C GLU A 200 35.23 -32.69 -0.18
N LEU A 201 36.45 -32.43 0.32
CA LEU A 201 36.67 -31.37 1.30
C LEU A 201 36.33 -30.00 0.72
N VAL A 202 36.79 -29.70 -0.50
CA VAL A 202 36.47 -28.43 -1.16
C VAL A 202 34.97 -28.23 -1.30
N LYS A 203 34.23 -29.24 -1.77
CA LYS A 203 32.77 -29.15 -1.90
C LYS A 203 32.10 -28.82 -0.57
N GLN A 204 32.47 -29.49 0.51
CA GLN A 204 31.89 -29.25 1.84
C GLN A 204 32.19 -27.82 2.32
N ILE A 205 33.47 -27.44 2.39
CA ILE A 205 33.88 -26.15 2.96
C ILE A 205 33.40 -24.99 2.09
N TYR A 206 33.50 -25.10 0.76
CA TYR A 206 33.02 -24.07 -0.15
C TYR A 206 31.51 -23.88 -0.01
N THR A 207 30.73 -24.97 0.06
CA THR A 207 29.28 -24.86 0.24
C THR A 207 28.92 -24.21 1.56
N THR A 208 29.61 -24.57 2.65
CA THR A 208 29.38 -23.96 3.95
C THR A 208 29.77 -22.48 3.98
N VAL A 209 30.85 -22.06 3.30
CA VAL A 209 31.32 -20.66 3.30
C VAL A 209 30.56 -19.78 2.30
N HIS A 210 30.34 -20.26 1.08
CA HIS A 210 29.69 -19.51 0.00
C HIS A 210 28.17 -19.74 -0.07
N GLY A 211 27.61 -20.68 0.69
CA GLY A 211 26.18 -21.02 0.62
C GLY A 211 25.75 -21.70 -0.69
N THR A 212 26.69 -22.05 -1.57
CA THR A 212 26.42 -22.69 -2.86
C THR A 212 27.54 -23.66 -3.25
N ALA A 213 27.25 -24.62 -4.13
CA ALA A 213 28.24 -25.60 -4.57
C ALA A 213 29.34 -24.95 -5.44
N PRO A 214 30.61 -25.40 -5.34
CA PRO A 214 31.68 -24.90 -6.20
C PRO A 214 31.57 -25.42 -7.64
N SER A 215 32.03 -24.60 -8.60
CA SER A 215 32.28 -25.02 -9.99
C SER A 215 33.46 -26.01 -10.10
N ALA A 216 33.58 -26.68 -11.25
CA ALA A 216 34.69 -27.61 -11.52
C ALA A 216 36.05 -26.89 -11.45
N GLU A 217 36.12 -25.65 -11.91
CA GLU A 217 37.31 -24.81 -11.89
C GLU A 217 37.69 -24.44 -10.45
N GLN A 218 36.72 -24.10 -9.61
CA GLN A 218 36.96 -23.81 -8.19
C GLN A 218 37.39 -25.08 -7.43
N ILE A 219 36.78 -26.23 -7.73
CA ILE A 219 37.22 -27.52 -7.18
C ILE A 219 38.69 -27.78 -7.55
N ALA A 220 39.05 -27.61 -8.82
CA ALA A 220 40.43 -27.81 -9.27
C ALA A 220 41.41 -26.83 -8.60
N ALA A 221 41.06 -25.55 -8.51
CA ALA A 221 41.89 -24.51 -7.92
C ALA A 221 42.15 -24.73 -6.42
N TYR A 222 41.11 -25.02 -5.65
CA TYR A 222 41.27 -25.27 -4.21
C TYR A 222 41.88 -26.65 -3.91
N SER A 223 41.59 -27.67 -4.72
CA SER A 223 42.19 -29.01 -4.53
C SER A 223 43.69 -29.03 -4.82
N ALA A 224 44.24 -28.01 -5.49
CA ALA A 224 45.67 -27.86 -5.73
C ALA A 224 46.45 -27.38 -4.48
N GLN A 225 45.76 -26.95 -3.42
CA GLN A 225 46.39 -26.56 -2.16
C GLN A 225 47.03 -27.77 -1.47
N PRO A 226 48.17 -27.59 -0.75
CA PRO A 226 49.03 -28.69 -0.33
C PRO A 226 48.44 -29.59 0.78
N ASN A 227 47.45 -29.12 1.54
CA ASN A 227 46.85 -29.85 2.67
C ASN A 227 45.47 -29.31 3.05
N LYS A 228 44.71 -30.06 3.87
CA LYS A 228 43.36 -29.69 4.34
C LYS A 228 43.29 -28.28 4.95
N GLN A 229 44.29 -27.95 5.77
CA GLN A 229 44.38 -26.65 6.43
C GLN A 229 44.46 -25.50 5.41
N SER A 230 45.33 -25.63 4.40
CA SER A 230 45.49 -24.62 3.35
C SER A 230 44.23 -24.49 2.48
N ILE A 231 43.50 -25.60 2.25
CA ILE A 231 42.21 -25.57 1.54
C ILE A 231 41.19 -24.72 2.33
N ILE A 232 41.02 -25.01 3.61
CA ILE A 232 40.05 -24.32 4.48
C ILE A 232 40.37 -22.83 4.58
N GLU A 233 41.62 -22.50 4.87
CA GLU A 233 42.10 -21.12 5.00
C GLU A 233 41.91 -20.33 3.70
N ALA A 234 42.27 -20.92 2.55
CA ALA A 234 42.13 -20.27 1.26
C ALA A 234 40.66 -19.98 0.91
N ILE A 235 39.73 -20.91 1.15
CA ILE A 235 38.30 -20.71 0.86
C ILE A 235 37.73 -19.57 1.72
N ILE A 236 38.02 -19.58 3.03
CA ILE A 236 37.55 -18.53 3.95
C ILE A 236 38.09 -17.17 3.51
N ASN A 237 39.41 -17.04 3.36
CA ASN A 237 40.04 -15.74 3.11
C ASN A 237 39.71 -15.21 1.71
N ASN A 238 39.63 -16.07 0.69
CA ASN A 238 39.24 -15.63 -0.65
C ASN A 238 37.83 -15.02 -0.70
N LEU A 239 36.89 -15.50 0.14
CA LEU A 239 35.58 -14.89 0.23
C LEU A 239 35.61 -13.64 1.09
N ARG A 240 36.12 -13.72 2.33
CA ARG A 240 36.12 -12.59 3.29
C ARG A 240 36.90 -11.38 2.78
N ASP A 241 38.02 -11.61 2.10
CA ASP A 241 38.89 -10.55 1.54
C ASP A 241 38.53 -10.19 0.10
N SER A 242 37.44 -10.72 -0.45
CA SER A 242 37.05 -10.46 -1.83
C SER A 242 36.76 -8.97 -2.04
N THR A 243 37.32 -8.42 -3.12
CA THR A 243 37.00 -7.08 -3.63
C THR A 243 36.19 -7.14 -4.93
N SER A 244 35.59 -8.30 -5.22
CA SER A 244 34.80 -8.51 -6.43
C SER A 244 33.56 -7.63 -6.42
N THR A 245 33.29 -6.95 -7.53
CA THR A 245 32.05 -6.19 -7.74
C THR A 245 30.94 -7.06 -8.34
N ASN A 246 31.15 -8.37 -8.48
CA ASN A 246 30.11 -9.29 -8.95
C ASN A 246 29.06 -9.49 -7.85
N ALA A 247 27.78 -9.22 -8.16
CA ALA A 247 26.66 -9.33 -7.24
C ALA A 247 26.62 -10.67 -6.50
N ASN A 248 26.78 -11.81 -7.19
CA ASN A 248 26.73 -13.13 -6.56
C ASN A 248 27.84 -13.31 -5.52
N THR A 249 29.09 -12.92 -5.84
CA THR A 249 30.20 -13.02 -4.88
C THR A 249 30.00 -12.07 -3.70
N ALA A 250 29.53 -10.84 -3.94
CA ALA A 250 29.24 -9.88 -2.88
C ALA A 250 28.14 -10.38 -1.94
N THR A 251 27.02 -10.91 -2.46
CA THR A 251 25.95 -11.50 -1.65
C THR A 251 26.45 -12.68 -0.83
N GLN A 252 27.28 -13.57 -1.39
CA GLN A 252 27.87 -14.67 -0.64
C GLN A 252 28.78 -14.17 0.49
N GLN A 253 29.58 -13.14 0.22
CA GLN A 253 30.47 -12.53 1.21
C GLN A 253 29.68 -11.88 2.35
N HIS A 254 28.69 -11.06 2.02
CA HIS A 254 27.84 -10.39 3.01
C HIS A 254 27.08 -11.41 3.86
N ALA A 255 26.52 -12.46 3.25
CA ALA A 255 25.82 -13.52 3.97
C ALA A 255 26.75 -14.29 4.93
N PHE A 256 28.00 -14.54 4.55
CA PHE A 256 28.96 -15.19 5.43
C PHE A 256 29.38 -14.28 6.60
N GLU A 257 29.61 -12.98 6.36
CA GLU A 257 29.87 -12.00 7.41
C GLU A 257 28.65 -11.82 8.34
N ALA A 258 27.42 -11.84 7.82
CA ALA A 258 26.20 -11.83 8.62
C ALA A 258 26.14 -13.05 9.55
N ARG A 259 26.43 -14.27 9.05
CA ARG A 259 26.49 -15.48 9.88
C ARG A 259 27.56 -15.36 10.98
N ILE A 260 28.70 -14.76 10.69
CA ILE A 260 29.74 -14.49 11.71
C ILE A 260 29.15 -13.57 12.79
N GLY A 261 28.56 -12.44 12.41
CA GLY A 261 27.98 -11.47 13.35
C GLY A 261 26.84 -12.04 14.18
N GLU A 262 25.92 -12.80 13.57
CA GLU A 262 24.80 -13.47 14.24
C GLU A 262 25.29 -14.45 15.31
N ASN A 263 26.32 -15.26 14.99
CA ASN A 263 26.88 -16.22 15.93
C ASN A 263 27.76 -15.58 17.00
N LEU A 264 28.18 -14.33 16.79
CA LEU A 264 28.85 -13.48 17.78
C LEU A 264 27.88 -12.56 18.52
N LEU A 265 26.57 -12.69 18.29
CA LEU A 265 25.52 -11.90 18.96
C LEU A 265 25.68 -10.39 18.74
N TYR A 266 26.19 -9.99 17.58
CA TYR A 266 26.33 -8.58 17.24
C TYR A 266 24.96 -7.91 17.16
N LYS A 267 24.92 -6.70 17.73
CA LYS A 267 23.72 -5.88 17.79
C LYS A 267 23.24 -5.51 16.39
N THR A 268 21.94 -5.65 16.17
CA THR A 268 21.26 -5.31 14.91
C THR A 268 20.86 -3.83 14.81
N THR A 269 21.05 -3.06 15.88
CA THR A 269 20.70 -1.64 15.95
C THR A 269 21.87 -0.80 16.40
N ALA A 270 22.21 0.25 15.65
CA ALA A 270 23.41 1.04 15.88
C ALA A 270 23.20 2.55 15.75
N THR A 271 23.80 3.31 16.67
CA THR A 271 24.12 4.72 16.43
C THR A 271 25.52 4.82 15.82
N LEU A 272 25.60 5.46 14.66
CA LEU A 272 26.76 5.47 13.78
C LEU A 272 27.30 6.89 13.57
N GLY A 273 28.59 6.97 13.26
CA GLY A 273 29.31 8.16 12.84
C GLY A 273 30.04 7.96 11.51
N VAL A 274 30.55 9.06 10.96
CA VAL A 274 31.30 9.07 9.70
C VAL A 274 32.76 8.68 9.93
N ALA A 275 33.25 7.73 9.14
CA ALA A 275 34.65 7.33 9.19
C ALA A 275 35.57 8.37 8.53
N GLU A 276 36.52 8.92 9.30
CA GLU A 276 37.42 9.99 8.84
C GLU A 276 38.32 9.57 7.66
N LYS A 277 38.62 8.28 7.54
CA LYS A 277 39.47 7.71 6.46
C LYS A 277 38.67 6.96 5.40
N GLY A 278 37.33 7.04 5.44
CA GLY A 278 36.45 6.19 4.64
C GLY A 278 36.35 4.75 5.17
N GLY A 279 35.61 3.91 4.45
CA GLY A 279 35.27 2.54 4.86
C GLY A 279 33.92 2.45 5.59
N ASN A 280 33.75 1.39 6.39
CA ASN A 280 32.53 1.17 7.16
C ASN A 280 32.30 2.29 8.19
N ALA A 281 31.07 2.42 8.66
CA ALA A 281 30.70 3.40 9.67
C ALA A 281 31.49 3.24 10.98
N THR A 282 31.53 4.28 11.81
CA THR A 282 32.09 4.18 13.18
C THR A 282 30.97 4.14 14.22
N GLY A 283 31.25 3.57 15.40
CA GLY A 283 30.28 3.50 16.49
C GLY A 283 30.90 2.94 17.77
N THR A 284 30.08 2.82 18.82
CA THR A 284 30.45 2.21 20.11
C THR A 284 29.78 0.86 20.35
N ILE A 285 29.19 0.28 19.30
CA ILE A 285 28.40 -0.95 19.37
C ILE A 285 29.28 -2.16 19.67
N ASN A 286 28.77 -3.17 20.39
CA ASN A 286 29.46 -4.41 20.78
C ASN A 286 30.70 -4.27 21.70
N THR A 287 31.57 -3.28 21.48
CA THR A 287 32.81 -3.06 22.26
C THR A 287 32.68 -2.01 23.36
N GLN A 288 31.60 -1.22 23.35
CA GLN A 288 31.41 -0.03 24.21
C GLN A 288 32.47 1.07 24.00
N ALA A 289 33.38 0.88 23.04
CA ALA A 289 34.43 1.81 22.68
C ALA A 289 34.27 2.28 21.24
N HIS A 290 34.66 3.51 20.95
CA HIS A 290 34.55 4.05 19.59
C HIS A 290 35.54 3.34 18.64
N HIS A 291 35.02 2.70 17.60
CA HIS A 291 35.81 2.01 16.57
C HIS A 291 35.11 2.08 15.21
N GLN A 292 35.81 1.66 14.16
CA GLN A 292 35.22 1.43 12.84
C GLN A 292 34.63 0.03 12.82
N LEU A 293 33.36 -0.08 12.43
CA LEU A 293 32.65 -1.36 12.40
C LEU A 293 33.32 -2.33 11.41
N SER A 294 33.37 -3.59 11.79
CA SER A 294 33.75 -4.67 10.90
C SER A 294 32.68 -4.94 9.83
N ASN A 295 32.99 -5.82 8.88
CA ASN A 295 32.01 -6.29 7.90
C ASN A 295 30.92 -7.12 8.58
N ALA A 296 31.28 -7.97 9.55
CA ALA A 296 30.31 -8.78 10.31
C ALA A 296 29.37 -7.92 11.16
N GLU A 297 29.88 -6.85 11.79
CA GLU A 297 29.04 -5.89 12.52
C GLU A 297 28.09 -5.15 11.59
N THR A 298 28.56 -4.74 10.41
CA THR A 298 27.74 -4.05 9.42
C THR A 298 26.67 -4.98 8.83
N ALA A 299 27.00 -6.25 8.60
CA ALA A 299 26.15 -7.21 7.92
C ALA A 299 24.88 -7.60 8.70
N VAL A 300 24.90 -7.50 10.02
CA VAL A 300 23.74 -7.82 10.87
C VAL A 300 22.81 -6.63 11.13
N LEU A 301 23.17 -5.43 10.68
CA LEU A 301 22.38 -4.23 10.94
C LEU A 301 21.00 -4.32 10.28
N LYS A 302 19.97 -4.02 11.07
CA LYS A 302 18.57 -3.87 10.65
C LYS A 302 18.07 -2.44 10.83
N HIS A 303 18.60 -1.73 11.84
CA HIS A 303 18.25 -0.35 12.14
C HIS A 303 19.53 0.48 12.41
N ALA A 304 19.62 1.65 11.80
CA ALA A 304 20.77 2.54 12.00
C ALA A 304 20.34 4.01 12.16
N LEU A 305 20.99 4.70 13.07
CA LEU A 305 20.95 6.15 13.20
C LEU A 305 22.34 6.69 12.91
N LEU A 306 22.53 7.32 11.74
CA LEU A 306 23.80 7.89 11.31
C LEU A 306 23.87 9.38 11.63
N ASN A 307 24.86 9.79 12.43
CA ASN A 307 25.17 11.20 12.68
C ASN A 307 26.27 11.67 11.70
N ALA A 308 25.85 12.33 10.62
CA ALA A 308 26.76 12.88 9.60
C ALA A 308 27.27 14.29 9.99
N ASP A 309 28.01 14.36 11.09
CA ASP A 309 28.54 15.62 11.65
C ASP A 309 29.87 16.07 11.02
N LYS A 310 30.46 15.23 10.15
CA LYS A 310 31.70 15.50 9.41
C LYS A 310 31.57 15.01 7.98
N ALA A 311 32.29 15.65 7.05
CA ALA A 311 32.39 15.18 5.68
C ALA A 311 33.20 13.87 5.61
N GLY A 312 32.87 13.01 4.67
CA GLY A 312 33.52 11.70 4.52
C GLY A 312 32.63 10.71 3.78
N SER A 313 32.98 9.42 3.88
CA SER A 313 32.19 8.32 3.32
C SER A 313 31.81 7.33 4.41
N VAL A 314 30.60 6.81 4.33
CA VAL A 314 30.05 5.75 5.17
C VAL A 314 29.67 4.60 4.25
N ASN A 315 30.32 3.46 4.44
CA ASN A 315 30.01 2.24 3.72
C ASN A 315 29.08 1.36 4.58
N LEU A 316 27.86 1.13 4.11
CA LEU A 316 26.91 0.19 4.68
C LEU A 316 26.56 -0.91 3.66
N LYS A 317 27.40 -1.13 2.64
CA LYS A 317 27.14 -2.13 1.60
C LYS A 317 26.95 -3.54 2.13
N PHE A 318 27.62 -3.90 3.22
CA PHE A 318 27.45 -5.21 3.86
C PHE A 318 26.08 -5.41 4.52
N ALA A 319 25.35 -4.32 4.82
CA ALA A 319 24.10 -4.36 5.58
C ALA A 319 22.90 -4.77 4.70
N ASP A 320 22.94 -5.98 4.15
CA ASP A 320 21.90 -6.52 3.26
C ASP A 320 20.53 -6.62 3.97
N SER A 321 20.51 -6.70 5.30
CA SER A 321 19.28 -6.75 6.12
C SER A 321 18.85 -5.39 6.69
N LEU A 322 19.48 -4.28 6.30
CA LEU A 322 19.12 -2.96 6.78
C LEU A 322 17.72 -2.59 6.28
N ASN A 323 16.81 -2.32 7.21
CA ASN A 323 15.42 -1.97 6.91
C ASN A 323 15.12 -0.50 7.21
N ASN A 324 15.84 0.10 8.18
CA ASN A 324 15.61 1.48 8.60
C ASN A 324 16.93 2.22 8.79
N LEU A 325 17.03 3.42 8.21
CA LEU A 325 18.15 4.32 8.37
C LEU A 325 17.65 5.74 8.65
N THR A 326 18.10 6.37 9.73
CA THR A 326 17.92 7.82 9.94
C THR A 326 19.27 8.51 9.80
N ILE A 327 19.34 9.55 8.96
CA ILE A 327 20.55 10.33 8.70
C ILE A 327 20.39 11.74 9.30
N ASN A 328 21.15 12.01 10.35
CA ASN A 328 21.24 13.30 11.06
C ASN A 328 22.51 14.06 10.67
N GLY A 329 22.74 15.20 11.32
CA GLY A 329 23.90 16.07 11.10
C GLY A 329 23.68 17.06 9.96
N ASN A 330 24.74 17.74 9.54
CA ASN A 330 24.68 18.77 8.50
C ASN A 330 25.87 18.74 7.53
N ALA A 331 26.82 17.81 7.70
CA ALA A 331 27.99 17.74 6.84
C ALA A 331 27.70 16.99 5.54
N ALA A 332 28.50 17.26 4.50
CA ALA A 332 28.42 16.59 3.21
C ALA A 332 29.10 15.21 3.25
N ALA A 333 28.41 14.23 3.84
CA ALA A 333 28.84 12.83 3.85
C ALA A 333 28.26 12.05 2.65
N THR A 334 29.02 11.08 2.14
CA THR A 334 28.53 10.08 1.19
C THR A 334 28.12 8.82 1.93
N VAL A 335 26.91 8.33 1.72
CA VAL A 335 26.38 7.11 2.32
C VAL A 335 26.14 6.10 1.20
N ASN A 336 26.68 4.90 1.33
CA ASN A 336 26.52 3.83 0.34
C ASN A 336 25.81 2.65 0.99
N LEU A 337 24.63 2.29 0.50
CA LEU A 337 23.89 1.11 0.94
C LEU A 337 24.21 -0.08 0.03
N SER A 338 23.64 -1.24 0.36
CA SER A 338 23.87 -2.49 -0.37
C SER A 338 23.29 -2.44 -1.79
N ASP A 339 24.15 -2.63 -2.79
CA ASP A 339 23.81 -2.60 -4.21
C ASP A 339 23.97 -3.97 -4.91
N ASN A 340 24.02 -5.06 -4.12
CA ASN A 340 24.28 -6.41 -4.63
C ASN A 340 23.02 -7.20 -5.06
N GLY A 341 21.82 -6.62 -4.90
CA GLY A 341 20.54 -7.28 -5.20
C GLY A 341 19.91 -8.04 -4.02
N ALA A 342 20.55 -8.11 -2.84
CA ALA A 342 20.05 -8.88 -1.71
C ALA A 342 19.12 -8.10 -0.78
N ASN A 343 19.32 -6.77 -0.66
CA ASN A 343 18.45 -5.92 0.16
C ASN A 343 17.11 -5.67 -0.55
N SER A 344 15.99 -5.80 0.17
CA SER A 344 14.63 -5.62 -0.36
C SER A 344 14.15 -4.17 -0.44
N GLY A 345 14.89 -3.23 0.14
CA GLY A 345 14.56 -1.82 0.26
C GLY A 345 14.71 -1.31 1.70
N VAL A 346 15.09 -0.05 1.86
CA VAL A 346 15.33 0.63 3.13
C VAL A 346 14.40 1.82 3.29
N ASN A 347 13.80 1.95 4.48
CA ASN A 347 13.12 3.18 4.89
C ASN A 347 14.16 4.19 5.42
N ILE A 348 14.36 5.29 4.71
CA ILE A 348 15.44 6.24 4.96
C ILE A 348 14.86 7.59 5.37
N GLY A 349 15.04 7.98 6.63
CA GLY A 349 14.74 9.34 7.11
C GLY A 349 15.94 10.25 6.94
N VAL A 350 15.81 11.35 6.20
CA VAL A 350 16.92 12.28 5.93
C VAL A 350 16.66 13.64 6.58
N ASN A 351 17.45 13.95 7.61
CA ASN A 351 17.45 15.23 8.31
C ASN A 351 18.61 16.14 7.88
N ASN A 352 19.43 15.70 6.91
CA ASN A 352 20.62 16.41 6.42
C ASN A 352 20.54 16.60 4.90
N GLY A 353 20.32 17.82 4.43
CA GLY A 353 20.18 18.14 3.00
C GLY A 353 21.51 18.26 2.24
N ASN A 354 22.65 17.89 2.84
CA ASN A 354 23.96 17.95 2.21
C ASN A 354 24.52 16.57 1.84
N ILE A 355 23.80 15.49 2.16
CA ILE A 355 24.28 14.12 1.97
C ILE A 355 24.24 13.68 0.51
N LYS A 356 25.24 12.90 0.11
CA LYS A 356 25.16 12.07 -1.09
C LYS A 356 24.72 10.67 -0.68
N LEU A 357 23.48 10.31 -0.97
CA LEU A 357 22.95 8.97 -0.75
C LEU A 357 23.09 8.16 -2.04
N ASN A 358 23.77 7.04 -1.96
CA ASN A 358 23.62 5.94 -2.90
C ASN A 358 22.82 4.87 -2.15
N ALA A 359 21.54 4.76 -2.49
CA ALA A 359 20.62 3.85 -1.84
C ALA A 359 20.91 2.39 -2.24
N SER A 360 20.01 1.50 -1.86
CA SER A 360 20.18 0.07 -2.05
C SER A 360 19.84 -0.36 -3.48
N SER A 361 19.71 -1.66 -3.71
CA SER A 361 19.16 -2.23 -4.94
C SER A 361 17.72 -2.74 -4.80
N GLY A 362 17.07 -2.45 -3.66
CA GLY A 362 15.67 -2.80 -3.38
C GLY A 362 14.75 -1.58 -3.48
N ASN A 363 13.51 -1.70 -3.03
CA ASN A 363 12.54 -0.60 -3.10
C ASN A 363 12.74 0.40 -1.94
N ASP A 364 13.58 1.42 -2.14
CA ASP A 364 13.95 2.39 -1.11
C ASP A 364 12.92 3.51 -0.96
N ILE A 365 12.62 3.89 0.29
CA ILE A 365 11.72 5.01 0.60
C ILE A 365 12.50 6.09 1.36
N VAL A 366 12.87 7.16 0.66
CA VAL A 366 13.59 8.31 1.20
C VAL A 366 12.60 9.40 1.62
N ASN A 367 12.43 9.58 2.93
CA ASN A 367 11.65 10.66 3.53
C ASN A 367 12.57 11.79 3.98
N VAL A 368 12.58 12.88 3.21
CA VAL A 368 13.32 14.09 3.55
C VAL A 368 12.49 14.94 4.51
N SER A 369 13.05 15.24 5.68
CA SER A 369 12.36 16.04 6.69
C SER A 369 12.53 17.55 6.48
N SER A 370 11.79 18.34 7.25
CA SER A 370 11.94 19.80 7.29
C SER A 370 13.31 20.25 7.80
N SER A 371 14.00 19.42 8.60
CA SER A 371 15.33 19.72 9.16
C SER A 371 16.44 19.71 8.11
N ALA A 372 16.26 19.02 6.98
CA ALA A 372 17.27 18.87 5.93
C ALA A 372 17.70 20.20 5.28
N ASN A 373 16.91 21.29 5.40
CA ASN A 373 17.21 22.60 4.78
C ASN A 373 17.48 22.50 3.26
N ILE A 374 16.55 21.88 2.53
CA ILE A 374 16.61 21.68 1.06
C ILE A 374 16.77 22.99 0.27
N ALA A 375 16.34 24.13 0.84
CA ALA A 375 16.51 25.44 0.22
C ALA A 375 17.99 25.85 0.04
N ASN A 376 18.89 25.37 0.89
CA ASN A 376 20.32 25.73 0.88
C ASN A 376 21.24 24.50 0.81
N GLY A 377 20.68 23.30 0.64
CA GLY A 377 21.42 22.05 0.67
C GLY A 377 22.19 21.76 -0.62
N THR A 378 23.07 20.75 -0.54
CA THR A 378 23.91 20.27 -1.66
C THR A 378 23.75 18.77 -1.92
N GLY A 379 22.72 18.14 -1.35
CA GLY A 379 22.52 16.70 -1.38
C GLY A 379 22.28 16.13 -2.77
N THR A 380 22.66 14.86 -2.93
CA THR A 380 22.44 14.07 -4.15
C THR A 380 21.86 12.72 -3.77
N PHE A 381 20.74 12.35 -4.38
CA PHE A 381 20.05 11.09 -4.09
C PHE A 381 20.11 10.17 -5.33
N ASN A 382 20.88 9.10 -5.26
CA ASN A 382 20.93 8.05 -6.29
C ASN A 382 20.23 6.82 -5.71
N LEU A 383 19.06 6.46 -6.22
CA LEU A 383 18.23 5.43 -5.59
C LEU A 383 18.55 4.02 -6.12
N GLY A 384 18.95 3.90 -7.39
CA GLY A 384 19.60 2.69 -7.90
C GLY A 384 18.64 1.81 -8.68
N ASN A 385 18.48 0.56 -8.25
CA ASN A 385 17.50 -0.36 -8.83
C ASN A 385 16.37 -0.53 -7.81
N GLY A 386 15.15 -0.71 -8.27
CA GLY A 386 14.00 -0.86 -7.39
C GLY A 386 12.86 0.03 -7.85
N ASN A 387 11.71 -0.06 -7.19
CA ASN A 387 10.68 0.96 -7.32
C ASN A 387 10.82 1.91 -6.13
N ASP A 388 11.60 2.97 -6.32
CA ASP A 388 12.05 3.84 -5.25
C ASP A 388 11.14 5.05 -5.06
N SER A 389 11.21 5.69 -3.90
CA SER A 389 10.44 6.89 -3.58
C SER A 389 11.29 7.96 -2.91
N LEU A 390 11.26 9.19 -3.46
CA LEU A 390 11.87 10.37 -2.86
C LEU A 390 10.78 11.37 -2.45
N LEU A 391 10.50 11.42 -1.16
CA LEU A 391 9.37 12.15 -0.58
C LEU A 391 9.83 13.34 0.26
N TRP A 392 9.10 14.46 0.14
CA TRP A 392 9.34 15.67 0.93
C TRP A 392 8.04 16.48 1.07
N ALA A 393 7.74 16.92 2.29
CA ALA A 393 6.53 17.68 2.58
C ALA A 393 6.55 19.14 2.05
N GLY A 394 7.67 19.60 1.49
CA GLY A 394 7.85 20.99 1.08
C GLY A 394 8.24 21.92 2.24
N ASN A 395 8.50 23.19 1.90
CA ASN A 395 8.87 24.24 2.86
C ASN A 395 8.14 25.56 2.63
N ALA A 396 7.15 25.59 1.74
CA ALA A 396 6.36 26.78 1.46
C ALA A 396 5.48 27.14 2.67
N THR A 397 5.70 28.33 3.25
CA THR A 397 4.80 28.94 4.25
C THR A 397 4.04 30.12 3.64
N THR A 398 4.74 30.93 2.84
CA THR A 398 4.19 31.99 1.98
C THR A 398 4.99 32.00 0.67
N GLY A 399 4.35 31.74 -0.47
CA GLY A 399 5.05 31.58 -1.75
C GLY A 399 5.08 30.13 -2.24
N GLY A 400 6.03 29.79 -3.11
CA GLY A 400 6.28 28.41 -3.56
C GLY A 400 7.40 27.74 -2.77
N ASN A 401 7.62 26.44 -3.00
CA ASN A 401 8.76 25.72 -2.41
C ASN A 401 10.09 26.32 -2.89
N SER A 402 11.10 26.29 -2.01
CA SER A 402 12.47 26.65 -2.33
C SER A 402 13.38 25.43 -2.27
N VAL A 403 14.06 25.15 -3.38
CA VAL A 403 15.00 24.03 -3.53
C VAL A 403 16.29 24.56 -4.13
N SER A 404 17.43 24.26 -3.50
CA SER A 404 18.75 24.66 -4.00
C SER A 404 19.03 24.04 -5.36
N SER A 405 19.70 24.80 -6.24
CA SER A 405 20.13 24.31 -7.56
C SER A 405 21.20 23.21 -7.49
N GLN A 406 21.75 22.95 -6.31
CA GLN A 406 22.72 21.90 -6.04
C GLN A 406 22.08 20.59 -5.56
N ILE A 407 20.77 20.60 -5.29
CA ILE A 407 20.02 19.36 -5.05
C ILE A 407 19.76 18.67 -6.37
N SER A 408 20.06 17.38 -6.43
CA SER A 408 19.74 16.52 -7.57
C SER A 408 19.37 15.11 -7.14
N ALA A 409 18.59 14.42 -7.96
CA ALA A 409 18.31 13.01 -7.75
C ALA A 409 18.19 12.22 -9.06
N ASN A 410 18.45 10.93 -8.96
CA ASN A 410 18.27 9.93 -10.00
C ASN A 410 17.57 8.72 -9.35
N GLY A 411 16.35 8.40 -9.78
CA GLY A 411 15.64 7.20 -9.32
C GLY A 411 16.42 5.97 -9.74
N GLY A 412 16.51 5.75 -11.05
CA GLY A 412 17.45 4.81 -11.63
C GLY A 412 16.72 3.82 -12.52
N SER A 413 16.79 2.53 -12.20
CA SER A 413 16.07 1.49 -12.94
C SER A 413 14.87 1.00 -12.13
N GLY A 414 13.69 1.11 -12.71
CA GLY A 414 12.44 0.63 -12.12
C GLY A 414 11.30 1.59 -12.42
N THR A 415 10.34 1.68 -11.51
CA THR A 415 9.29 2.70 -11.55
C THR A 415 9.39 3.54 -10.30
N ASP A 416 10.02 4.70 -10.46
CA ASP A 416 10.40 5.54 -9.32
C ASP A 416 9.44 6.72 -9.16
N THR A 417 9.21 7.09 -7.90
CA THR A 417 8.29 8.16 -7.51
C THR A 417 9.04 9.32 -6.86
N ILE A 418 8.72 10.54 -7.25
CA ILE A 418 9.21 11.76 -6.58
C ILE A 418 8.05 12.66 -6.18
N SER A 419 8.13 13.24 -4.98
CA SER A 419 7.15 14.24 -4.55
C SER A 419 7.22 15.48 -5.42
N ALA A 420 6.04 15.96 -5.86
CA ALA A 420 5.89 17.22 -6.60
C ALA A 420 6.50 18.42 -5.85
N ASN A 421 6.66 18.36 -4.53
CA ASN A 421 7.23 19.44 -3.73
C ASN A 421 8.69 19.77 -4.10
N PHE A 422 9.47 18.81 -4.64
CA PHE A 422 10.83 19.06 -5.12
C PHE A 422 10.89 19.91 -6.39
N ILE A 423 9.80 19.98 -7.16
CA ILE A 423 9.77 20.62 -8.47
C ILE A 423 9.27 22.05 -8.31
N THR A 424 10.13 23.00 -8.64
CA THR A 424 9.87 24.43 -8.54
C THR A 424 9.61 25.04 -9.91
N LYS A 425 8.83 26.12 -9.95
CA LYS A 425 8.56 26.91 -11.14
C LYS A 425 8.67 28.39 -10.82
N SER A 426 9.50 29.09 -11.58
CA SER A 426 9.51 30.55 -11.62
C SER A 426 9.29 31.07 -13.03
N VAL A 427 8.61 32.20 -13.14
CA VAL A 427 8.32 32.82 -14.43
C VAL A 427 8.69 34.30 -14.45
N ALA A 428 9.41 34.72 -15.49
CA ALA A 428 9.70 36.13 -15.74
C ALA A 428 9.11 36.56 -17.08
N THR A 429 8.17 37.50 -17.06
CA THR A 429 7.53 38.06 -18.25
C THR A 429 7.86 39.54 -18.40
N THR A 430 8.32 39.91 -19.59
CA THR A 430 8.51 41.29 -20.03
C THR A 430 7.61 41.61 -21.22
N SER A 431 7.25 42.87 -21.37
CA SER A 431 6.48 43.37 -22.51
C SER A 431 7.27 44.44 -23.24
N ASN A 432 7.29 44.40 -24.57
CA ASN A 432 7.88 45.49 -25.35
C ASN A 432 6.95 46.70 -25.44
N ILE A 433 7.38 47.77 -26.13
CA ILE A 433 6.60 49.02 -26.30
C ILE A 433 5.25 48.84 -27.01
N LEU A 434 5.05 47.71 -27.70
CA LEU A 434 3.79 47.33 -28.36
C LEU A 434 2.92 46.40 -27.51
N GLY A 435 3.34 46.11 -26.27
CA GLY A 435 2.66 45.19 -25.37
C GLY A 435 2.86 43.70 -25.70
N ILE A 436 3.75 43.36 -26.65
CA ILE A 436 4.07 41.96 -26.98
C ILE A 436 4.91 41.38 -25.84
N ARG A 437 4.43 40.26 -25.30
CA ARG A 437 5.01 39.60 -24.13
C ARG A 437 6.07 38.57 -24.54
N SER A 438 7.13 38.48 -23.75
CA SER A 438 8.13 37.41 -23.79
C SER A 438 8.31 36.87 -22.38
N SER A 439 8.13 35.57 -22.21
CA SER A 439 8.13 34.89 -20.92
C SER A 439 9.22 33.82 -20.86
N THR A 440 9.97 33.77 -19.76
CA THR A 440 10.94 32.73 -19.47
C THR A 440 10.49 31.93 -18.26
N ILE A 441 10.38 30.61 -18.42
CA ILE A 441 10.07 29.66 -17.35
C ILE A 441 11.38 29.03 -16.89
N THR A 442 11.66 29.15 -15.60
CA THR A 442 12.80 28.52 -14.92
C THR A 442 12.28 27.47 -13.94
N SER A 443 12.92 26.30 -13.95
CA SER A 443 12.59 25.17 -13.08
C SER A 443 13.86 24.39 -12.78
N ASN A 444 13.84 23.63 -11.68
CA ASN A 444 14.87 22.66 -11.30
C ASN A 444 14.51 21.22 -11.73
N ALA A 445 13.47 21.03 -12.55
CA ALA A 445 13.04 19.71 -13.01
C ALA A 445 14.19 18.91 -13.67
N ASP A 446 15.12 19.57 -14.36
CA ASP A 446 16.29 18.95 -15.01
C ASP A 446 17.30 18.32 -14.01
N LYS A 447 17.13 18.57 -12.71
CA LYS A 447 17.94 17.96 -11.63
C LYS A 447 17.40 16.63 -11.14
N PHE A 448 16.22 16.22 -11.61
CA PHE A 448 15.56 14.98 -11.23
C PHE A 448 15.33 14.15 -12.48
N ILE A 449 15.95 12.96 -12.54
CA ILE A 449 15.87 12.08 -13.71
C ILE A 449 15.42 10.68 -13.28
N ASN A 450 14.80 9.95 -14.21
CA ASN A 450 14.33 8.57 -13.98
C ASN A 450 13.40 8.49 -12.77
N PHE A 451 12.36 9.33 -12.77
CA PHE A 451 11.25 9.24 -11.83
C PHE A 451 9.97 9.22 -12.63
N GLU A 452 9.48 8.03 -12.93
CA GLU A 452 8.35 7.81 -13.81
C GLU A 452 7.05 8.39 -13.25
N LYS A 453 6.92 8.53 -11.93
CA LYS A 453 5.71 9.05 -11.26
C LYS A 453 5.97 10.29 -10.43
N ILE A 454 4.97 11.18 -10.39
CA ILE A 454 4.94 12.36 -9.53
C ILE A 454 3.93 12.15 -8.41
N ASP A 455 4.38 12.09 -7.17
CA ASP A 455 3.49 12.03 -6.01
C ASP A 455 2.94 13.42 -5.66
N LEU A 456 1.61 13.49 -5.55
CA LEU A 456 0.85 14.72 -5.29
C LEU A 456 0.45 14.86 -3.82
N ALA A 457 0.71 13.85 -2.99
CA ALA A 457 0.42 13.90 -1.56
C ALA A 457 1.16 15.05 -0.87
N GLY A 458 0.44 15.83 -0.08
CA GLY A 458 0.99 16.97 0.66
C GLY A 458 1.60 18.06 -0.20
N TYR A 459 1.24 18.18 -1.48
CA TYR A 459 1.79 19.23 -2.34
C TYR A 459 1.34 20.62 -1.88
N VAL A 460 2.32 21.45 -1.50
CA VAL A 460 2.10 22.83 -1.01
C VAL A 460 2.60 23.90 -1.99
N GLY A 461 3.16 23.50 -3.13
CA GLY A 461 3.81 24.39 -4.07
C GLY A 461 2.87 25.31 -4.87
N LYS A 462 3.44 26.37 -5.44
CA LYS A 462 2.84 27.23 -6.47
C LYS A 462 3.93 27.89 -7.30
N SER A 463 3.59 28.39 -8.48
CA SER A 463 4.52 29.20 -9.27
C SER A 463 4.72 30.59 -8.64
N SER A 464 5.91 31.15 -8.78
CA SER A 464 6.22 32.54 -8.45
C SER A 464 6.85 33.26 -9.63
N GLY A 465 6.47 34.50 -9.90
CA GLY A 465 6.99 35.19 -11.07
C GLY A 465 6.77 36.68 -11.08
N THR A 466 7.16 37.30 -12.19
CA THR A 466 6.96 38.73 -12.44
C THR A 466 6.38 39.00 -13.82
N LEU A 467 5.47 39.96 -13.92
CA LEU A 467 4.99 40.57 -15.15
C LEU A 467 5.38 42.04 -15.14
N ASN A 468 6.33 42.42 -15.99
CA ASN A 468 6.91 43.77 -16.02
C ASN A 468 7.39 44.24 -14.62
N GLY A 469 7.99 43.32 -13.87
CA GLY A 469 8.47 43.56 -12.50
C GLY A 469 7.41 43.48 -11.40
N GLN A 470 6.13 43.30 -11.73
CA GLN A 470 5.05 43.11 -10.75
C GLN A 470 4.84 41.62 -10.44
N ALA A 471 4.67 41.26 -9.17
CA ALA A 471 4.53 39.87 -8.78
C ALA A 471 3.28 39.21 -9.39
N VAL A 472 3.46 38.00 -9.93
CA VAL A 472 2.38 37.11 -10.40
C VAL A 472 2.64 35.69 -9.89
N ALA A 473 1.58 34.92 -9.67
CA ALA A 473 1.67 33.55 -9.18
C ALA A 473 0.44 32.76 -9.64
N THR A 474 0.55 31.43 -9.62
CA THR A 474 -0.64 30.56 -9.69
C THR A 474 -1.41 30.64 -8.37
N GLY A 475 -2.59 30.00 -8.34
CA GLY A 475 -3.19 29.61 -7.07
C GLY A 475 -2.24 28.73 -6.24
N SER A 476 -2.49 28.68 -4.93
CA SER A 476 -1.83 27.71 -4.06
C SER A 476 -2.09 26.27 -4.55
N HIS A 477 -1.16 25.37 -4.27
CA HIS A 477 -1.25 23.93 -4.57
C HIS A 477 -1.47 23.62 -6.06
N THR A 478 -0.96 24.49 -6.95
CA THR A 478 -1.06 24.31 -8.40
C THR A 478 0.25 23.80 -8.98
N PHE A 479 0.27 22.53 -9.39
CA PHE A 479 1.39 21.89 -10.08
C PHE A 479 1.23 21.99 -11.61
N ASP A 480 2.26 22.48 -12.30
CA ASP A 480 2.27 22.56 -13.77
C ASP A 480 3.05 21.39 -14.36
N PHE A 481 2.34 20.34 -14.78
CA PHE A 481 2.95 19.17 -15.42
C PHE A 481 3.64 19.52 -16.75
N GLY A 482 3.29 20.66 -17.34
CA GLY A 482 3.95 21.23 -18.51
C GLY A 482 5.46 21.47 -18.31
N LEU A 483 5.91 21.57 -17.05
CA LEU A 483 7.33 21.65 -16.71
C LEU A 483 8.14 20.44 -17.21
N LEU A 484 7.50 19.27 -17.20
CA LEU A 484 8.13 17.98 -17.47
C LEU A 484 8.19 17.68 -18.97
N ASN A 485 7.21 18.21 -19.72
CA ASN A 485 7.00 17.87 -21.13
C ASN A 485 7.17 19.07 -22.09
N GLY A 486 7.60 20.24 -21.60
CA GLY A 486 7.85 21.43 -22.41
C GLY A 486 6.61 22.22 -22.82
N THR A 487 5.48 22.06 -22.13
CA THR A 487 4.24 22.82 -22.39
C THR A 487 3.69 23.53 -21.17
N ALA A 488 4.58 24.04 -20.32
CA ALA A 488 4.18 24.84 -19.17
C ALA A 488 3.50 26.14 -19.62
N THR A 489 2.51 26.59 -18.87
CA THR A 489 1.81 27.86 -19.12
C THR A 489 2.43 29.00 -18.31
N VAL A 490 2.02 30.24 -18.58
CA VAL A 490 2.54 31.42 -17.89
C VAL A 490 1.40 32.21 -17.24
N GLU A 491 1.57 32.50 -15.97
CA GLU A 491 0.59 33.15 -15.10
C GLU A 491 0.34 34.60 -15.52
N GLY A 492 -0.93 35.01 -15.55
CA GLY A 492 -1.32 36.40 -15.83
C GLY A 492 -1.09 36.85 -17.28
N THR A 493 -0.86 35.93 -18.22
CA THR A 493 -0.61 36.24 -19.63
C THR A 493 -1.50 35.48 -20.60
N SER A 494 -1.84 36.12 -21.72
CA SER A 494 -2.38 35.49 -22.93
C SER A 494 -1.54 35.95 -24.13
N GLY A 495 -1.01 34.99 -24.89
CA GLY A 495 -0.17 35.25 -26.06
C GLY A 495 1.28 35.67 -25.75
N GLY A 496 2.10 35.80 -26.81
CA GLY A 496 3.54 36.05 -26.72
C GLY A 496 4.39 34.79 -26.88
N SER A 497 5.71 34.94 -26.80
CA SER A 497 6.65 33.82 -26.85
C SER A 497 6.96 33.29 -25.45
N VAL A 498 6.95 31.97 -25.29
CA VAL A 498 7.37 31.28 -24.06
C VAL A 498 8.68 30.54 -24.33
N THR A 499 9.68 30.78 -23.48
CA THR A 499 10.93 30.02 -23.46
C THR A 499 10.98 29.20 -22.18
N GLN A 500 11.21 27.90 -22.31
CA GLN A 500 11.34 26.96 -21.21
C GLN A 500 12.67 26.20 -21.35
N GLY A 501 13.27 25.83 -20.22
CA GLY A 501 14.47 24.99 -20.18
C GLY A 501 14.25 23.57 -20.75
N ALA A 502 15.34 22.81 -20.82
CA ALA A 502 15.30 21.42 -21.28
C ALA A 502 14.40 20.55 -20.39
N LYS A 503 13.78 19.53 -21.01
CA LYS A 503 12.94 18.56 -20.32
C LYS A 503 13.81 17.58 -19.54
N ALA A 504 13.33 17.15 -18.39
CA ALA A 504 13.94 16.08 -17.61
C ALA A 504 13.74 14.71 -18.30
N THR A 505 14.68 13.79 -18.10
CA THR A 505 14.58 12.43 -18.62
C THR A 505 13.63 11.60 -17.77
N ASN A 506 12.61 10.99 -18.39
CA ASN A 506 11.60 10.11 -17.80
C ASN A 506 10.74 10.66 -16.65
N LEU A 507 10.95 11.92 -16.23
CA LEU A 507 10.23 12.54 -15.14
C LEU A 507 8.72 12.66 -15.42
N GLY A 508 7.89 11.96 -14.63
CA GLY A 508 6.43 11.91 -14.76
C GLY A 508 5.93 11.13 -15.98
N SER A 509 6.75 10.29 -16.62
CA SER A 509 6.39 9.57 -17.84
C SER A 509 5.23 8.57 -17.68
N LEU A 510 4.93 8.12 -16.45
CA LEU A 510 3.80 7.27 -16.08
C LEU A 510 2.74 8.01 -15.22
N GLY A 511 2.81 9.34 -15.18
CA GLY A 511 1.76 10.16 -14.58
C GLY A 511 1.94 10.40 -13.09
N PHE A 512 0.87 10.18 -12.34
CA PHE A 512 0.75 10.64 -10.96
C PHE A 512 0.68 9.48 -9.96
N GLU A 513 1.13 9.76 -8.75
CA GLU A 513 0.88 8.93 -7.57
C GLU A 513 0.15 9.75 -6.50
N LEU A 514 -0.68 9.07 -5.71
CA LEU A 514 -1.31 9.60 -4.51
C LEU A 514 -1.00 8.67 -3.35
N SER A 515 0.07 9.00 -2.63
CA SER A 515 0.53 8.24 -1.46
C SER A 515 -0.20 8.63 -0.16
N GLY A 516 -0.94 9.74 -0.16
CA GLY A 516 -1.61 10.32 0.99
C GLY A 516 -2.44 11.55 0.63
N LYS A 517 -2.83 12.37 1.61
CA LYS A 517 -3.80 13.47 1.42
C LYS A 517 -3.32 14.49 0.37
N ALA A 518 -4.16 14.80 -0.61
CA ALA A 518 -4.03 15.96 -1.49
C ALA A 518 -5.06 17.03 -1.08
N ASP A 519 -4.59 18.14 -0.50
CA ASP A 519 -5.47 19.22 -0.02
C ASP A 519 -5.64 20.29 -1.11
N ASN A 520 -6.74 20.24 -1.87
CA ASN A 520 -7.01 21.16 -2.97
C ASN A 520 -5.88 21.21 -4.03
N VAL A 521 -5.27 20.07 -4.34
CA VAL A 521 -4.17 20.01 -5.32
C VAL A 521 -4.72 20.11 -6.73
N LYS A 522 -4.16 21.00 -7.53
CA LYS A 522 -4.52 21.21 -8.94
C LYS A 522 -3.33 20.94 -9.84
N VAL A 523 -3.47 20.00 -10.76
CA VAL A 523 -2.53 19.78 -11.85
C VAL A 523 -3.03 20.47 -13.10
N ILE A 524 -2.17 21.22 -13.79
CA ILE A 524 -2.43 21.80 -15.10
C ILE A 524 -1.48 21.25 -16.15
N ASN A 525 -1.91 21.28 -17.40
CA ASN A 525 -1.13 20.83 -18.56
C ASN A 525 -0.70 19.36 -18.49
N ALA A 526 -1.50 18.50 -17.85
CA ALA A 526 -1.25 17.07 -17.78
C ALA A 526 -1.18 16.46 -19.19
N ALA A 527 -0.20 15.57 -19.39
CA ALA A 527 0.02 14.90 -20.66
C ALA A 527 -0.98 13.75 -20.90
N GLY A 528 -1.02 13.28 -22.14
CA GLY A 528 -1.70 12.04 -22.51
C GLY A 528 -0.75 10.84 -22.52
N GLY A 529 -1.14 9.78 -23.25
CA GLY A 529 -0.37 8.54 -23.32
C GLY A 529 -0.36 7.82 -21.97
N GLU A 530 0.76 7.21 -21.62
CA GLU A 530 0.93 6.50 -20.33
C GLU A 530 0.93 7.46 -19.12
N ALA A 531 1.21 8.75 -19.32
CA ALA A 531 1.16 9.75 -18.25
C ALA A 531 -0.26 10.19 -17.87
N ALA A 532 -1.28 9.79 -18.64
CA ALA A 532 -2.69 9.99 -18.27
C ALA A 532 -3.14 8.92 -17.27
N ALA A 533 -2.45 8.84 -16.14
CA ALA A 533 -2.70 7.84 -15.12
C ALA A 533 -2.50 8.39 -13.70
N LEU A 534 -3.23 7.81 -12.75
CA LEU A 534 -3.11 8.03 -11.31
C LEU A 534 -2.95 6.67 -10.62
N THR A 535 -1.86 6.48 -9.88
CA THR A 535 -1.70 5.33 -8.97
C THR A 535 -2.04 5.76 -7.55
N VAL A 536 -2.90 5.03 -6.85
CA VAL A 536 -3.21 5.25 -5.44
C VAL A 536 -2.47 4.21 -4.61
N THR A 537 -1.47 4.64 -3.84
CA THR A 537 -0.57 3.76 -3.05
C THR A 537 -0.79 3.89 -1.54
N GLY A 538 -1.49 4.93 -1.10
CA GLY A 538 -1.89 5.12 0.30
C GLY A 538 -3.26 5.77 0.45
N ASN A 539 -3.71 5.88 1.70
CA ASN A 539 -5.01 6.46 2.03
C ASN A 539 -4.90 8.00 2.06
N ALA A 540 -5.58 8.68 1.13
CA ALA A 540 -5.67 10.12 1.06
C ALA A 540 -6.81 10.69 1.93
N GLY A 541 -7.87 9.91 2.11
CA GLY A 541 -9.04 10.20 2.93
C GLY A 541 -10.06 11.11 2.23
N ALA A 542 -11.33 11.04 2.66
CA ALA A 542 -12.46 11.72 2.04
C ALA A 542 -12.32 13.26 1.92
N SER A 543 -11.49 13.88 2.76
CA SER A 543 -11.18 15.31 2.66
C SER A 543 -10.17 15.66 1.56
N SER A 544 -9.61 14.67 0.87
CA SER A 544 -8.68 14.81 -0.24
C SER A 544 -9.44 15.24 -1.49
N ASN A 545 -8.85 16.16 -2.24
CA ASN A 545 -9.43 16.69 -3.46
C ASN A 545 -8.36 17.10 -4.45
N LEU A 546 -8.37 16.39 -5.58
CA LEU A 546 -7.39 16.47 -6.65
C LEU A 546 -8.09 16.86 -7.96
N GLU A 547 -7.62 17.92 -8.61
CA GLU A 547 -8.04 18.30 -9.96
C GLU A 547 -6.90 18.06 -10.94
N ILE A 548 -7.14 17.31 -12.02
CA ILE A 548 -6.19 17.09 -13.11
C ILE A 548 -6.74 17.69 -14.41
N GLY A 549 -6.10 18.77 -14.84
CA GLY A 549 -6.35 19.43 -16.12
C GLY A 549 -5.44 18.91 -17.23
N LEU A 550 -6.02 18.09 -18.09
CA LEU A 550 -5.39 17.57 -19.29
C LEU A 550 -5.28 18.67 -20.36
N ARG A 551 -4.20 18.63 -21.14
CA ARG A 551 -4.10 19.47 -22.33
C ARG A 551 -5.20 19.12 -23.34
N GLN A 552 -5.51 20.08 -24.21
CA GLN A 552 -6.41 19.81 -25.34
C GLN A 552 -5.87 18.65 -26.19
N ASN A 553 -6.76 17.74 -26.58
CA ASN A 553 -6.43 16.55 -27.39
C ASN A 553 -5.40 15.62 -26.74
N ALA A 554 -5.24 15.64 -25.42
CA ALA A 554 -4.18 14.87 -24.76
C ALA A 554 -4.36 13.36 -24.92
N THR A 555 -5.54 12.82 -24.63
CA THR A 555 -5.77 11.37 -24.51
C THR A 555 -7.25 11.04 -24.69
N ASN A 556 -7.53 9.78 -25.03
CA ASN A 556 -8.88 9.21 -25.01
C ASN A 556 -9.19 8.41 -23.74
N LYS A 557 -8.19 8.12 -22.92
CA LYS A 557 -8.32 7.37 -21.67
C LYS A 557 -7.60 8.05 -20.51
N PHE A 558 -8.08 7.80 -19.30
CA PHE A 558 -7.36 8.07 -18.05
C PHE A 558 -7.43 6.82 -17.17
N ASP A 559 -6.27 6.34 -16.71
CA ASP A 559 -6.15 5.10 -15.94
C ASP A 559 -5.98 5.41 -14.44
N ILE A 560 -6.80 4.79 -13.57
CA ILE A 560 -6.73 4.92 -12.11
C ILE A 560 -6.40 3.54 -11.54
N ASN A 561 -5.28 3.40 -10.86
CA ASN A 561 -4.79 2.11 -10.38
C ASN A 561 -4.60 2.14 -8.86
N PHE A 562 -5.39 1.36 -8.13
CA PHE A 562 -5.18 1.12 -6.69
C PHE A 562 -4.14 0.01 -6.51
N ASN A 563 -3.10 0.27 -5.72
CA ASN A 563 -2.00 -0.67 -5.48
C ASN A 563 -1.44 -0.55 -4.04
N ALA A 564 -2.28 -0.16 -3.09
CA ALA A 564 -1.89 0.01 -1.69
C ALA A 564 -1.72 -1.34 -0.97
N THR A 565 -0.88 -1.37 0.07
CA THR A 565 -0.85 -2.46 1.05
C THR A 565 -1.46 -1.96 2.36
N SER A 566 -2.57 -2.57 2.80
CA SER A 566 -3.34 -2.05 3.95
C SER A 566 -4.19 -3.13 4.62
N SER A 567 -4.65 -2.84 5.83
CA SER A 567 -5.68 -3.61 6.55
C SER A 567 -6.93 -2.75 6.82
N LYS A 568 -7.04 -1.64 6.10
CA LYS A 568 -8.09 -0.61 6.21
C LYS A 568 -8.39 -0.08 4.82
N ASP A 569 -9.61 0.42 4.65
CA ASP A 569 -10.04 1.00 3.39
C ASP A 569 -9.11 2.10 2.89
N ILE A 570 -8.98 2.14 1.56
CA ILE A 570 -8.10 3.04 0.84
C ILE A 570 -8.96 4.05 0.11
N ASP A 571 -8.97 5.25 0.65
CA ASP A 571 -9.78 6.35 0.17
C ASP A 571 -8.92 7.32 -0.65
N ALA A 572 -9.21 7.42 -1.95
CA ALA A 572 -8.55 8.36 -2.85
C ALA A 572 -9.12 9.79 -2.73
N GLY A 573 -10.24 9.95 -2.03
CA GLY A 573 -11.04 11.16 -1.96
C GLY A 573 -11.65 11.52 -3.31
N SER A 574 -11.74 12.81 -3.57
CA SER A 574 -12.35 13.34 -4.79
C SER A 574 -11.33 13.61 -5.90
N LEU A 575 -11.65 13.11 -7.10
CA LEU A 575 -10.88 13.31 -8.32
C LEU A 575 -11.72 14.03 -9.37
N SER A 576 -11.22 15.17 -9.84
CA SER A 576 -11.78 15.91 -10.95
C SER A 576 -10.87 15.87 -12.18
N LEU A 577 -11.41 15.42 -13.31
CA LEU A 577 -10.69 15.42 -14.58
C LEU A 577 -11.25 16.51 -15.48
N SER A 578 -10.44 17.49 -15.88
CA SER A 578 -10.82 18.45 -16.92
C SER A 578 -10.06 18.17 -18.21
N SER A 579 -10.79 18.12 -19.32
CA SER A 579 -10.24 17.79 -20.63
C SER A 579 -10.99 18.57 -21.71
N SER A 580 -10.35 18.75 -22.87
CA SER A 580 -10.99 19.36 -24.03
C SER A 580 -10.48 18.73 -25.33
N SER A 581 -11.33 18.75 -26.36
CA SER A 581 -10.98 18.29 -27.71
C SER A 581 -11.26 19.39 -28.73
N SER A 582 -10.49 19.41 -29.81
CA SER A 582 -10.75 20.31 -30.94
C SER A 582 -11.95 19.83 -31.75
N ALA A 583 -12.72 20.77 -32.31
CA ALA A 583 -13.92 20.48 -33.10
C ALA A 583 -13.69 19.60 -34.34
N LEU A 584 -12.48 19.64 -34.92
CA LEU A 584 -12.09 18.84 -36.08
C LEU A 584 -10.89 17.95 -35.71
N GLY A 585 -11.06 16.64 -35.84
CA GLY A 585 -9.98 15.65 -35.66
C GLY A 585 -9.35 15.57 -34.27
N GLY A 586 -10.02 16.10 -33.24
CA GLY A 586 -9.51 16.09 -31.86
C GLY A 586 -9.67 14.76 -31.15
N THR A 587 -8.84 14.53 -30.13
CA THR A 587 -8.95 13.37 -29.23
C THR A 587 -9.71 13.79 -27.97
N SER A 588 -10.83 13.12 -27.68
CA SER A 588 -11.66 13.38 -26.51
C SER A 588 -11.40 12.31 -25.46
N LEU A 589 -11.31 12.69 -24.17
CA LEU A 589 -11.24 11.74 -23.06
C LEU A 589 -12.59 11.03 -22.94
N THR A 590 -12.72 9.84 -23.53
CA THR A 590 -13.98 9.08 -23.54
C THR A 590 -14.02 7.99 -22.47
N ASN A 591 -12.87 7.55 -21.98
CA ASN A 591 -12.75 6.41 -21.09
C ASN A 591 -12.03 6.78 -19.79
N VAL A 592 -12.55 6.29 -18.67
CA VAL A 592 -11.81 6.19 -17.41
C VAL A 592 -11.78 4.72 -17.03
N ASN A 593 -10.58 4.18 -16.84
CA ASN A 593 -10.39 2.81 -16.40
C ASN A 593 -9.95 2.84 -14.93
N ILE A 594 -10.55 1.99 -14.10
CA ILE A 594 -10.30 1.90 -12.67
C ILE A 594 -9.89 0.45 -12.37
N ALA A 595 -8.65 0.24 -11.96
CA ALA A 595 -8.16 -1.02 -11.44
C ALA A 595 -8.20 -0.99 -9.90
N SER A 596 -9.23 -1.59 -9.32
CA SER A 596 -9.42 -1.76 -7.88
C SER A 596 -8.62 -2.97 -7.38
N GLY A 597 -7.33 -2.75 -7.12
CA GLY A 597 -6.42 -3.77 -6.58
C GLY A 597 -5.82 -3.38 -5.24
N GLY A 598 -4.85 -4.16 -4.78
CA GLY A 598 -4.15 -3.94 -3.52
C GLY A 598 -3.61 -5.21 -2.90
N LYS A 599 -2.96 -5.08 -1.74
CA LYS A 599 -2.54 -6.21 -0.90
C LYS A 599 -3.10 -6.04 0.50
N GLY A 600 -4.09 -6.85 0.84
CA GLY A 600 -4.78 -6.78 2.12
C GLY A 600 -6.24 -7.21 1.99
N ASP A 601 -7.00 -7.00 3.05
CA ASP A 601 -8.45 -7.19 3.06
C ASP A 601 -9.10 -5.84 3.40
N PHE A 602 -9.51 -5.10 2.37
CA PHE A 602 -10.06 -3.74 2.46
C PHE A 602 -10.83 -3.36 1.19
N SER A 603 -11.61 -2.27 1.25
CA SER A 603 -12.28 -1.65 0.10
C SER A 603 -11.50 -0.44 -0.42
N ASN A 604 -11.64 -0.16 -1.71
CA ASN A 604 -11.17 1.07 -2.34
C ASN A 604 -12.33 2.08 -2.45
N ILE A 605 -12.06 3.37 -2.24
CA ILE A 605 -13.07 4.43 -2.30
C ILE A 605 -12.61 5.53 -3.27
N LEU A 606 -13.50 5.96 -4.17
CA LEU A 606 -13.23 7.01 -5.17
C LEU A 606 -14.47 7.85 -5.49
N ASP A 607 -14.32 9.17 -5.37
CA ASP A 607 -15.35 10.12 -5.80
C ASP A 607 -14.92 10.82 -7.10
N LEU A 608 -15.57 10.49 -8.22
CA LEU A 608 -15.39 11.21 -9.48
C LEU A 608 -16.27 12.47 -9.52
N VAL A 609 -15.64 13.65 -9.39
CA VAL A 609 -16.34 14.95 -9.31
C VAL A 609 -15.92 15.94 -10.40
N GLY A 610 -16.57 17.11 -10.46
CA GLY A 610 -16.25 18.18 -11.41
C GLY A 610 -17.28 18.32 -12.52
N THR A 611 -16.85 18.67 -13.74
CA THR A 611 -17.72 19.04 -14.87
C THR A 611 -17.31 18.40 -16.20
N ASN A 612 -16.77 17.17 -16.17
CA ASN A 612 -16.30 16.50 -17.38
C ASN A 612 -17.45 15.98 -18.26
N SER A 613 -17.70 16.67 -19.38
CA SER A 613 -18.69 16.25 -20.37
C SER A 613 -18.13 15.39 -21.50
N GLN A 614 -16.90 14.88 -21.42
CA GLN A 614 -16.29 14.07 -22.49
C GLN A 614 -16.33 12.57 -22.20
N VAL A 615 -16.20 12.20 -20.93
CA VAL A 615 -16.19 10.80 -20.48
C VAL A 615 -17.55 10.15 -20.77
N GLN A 616 -17.50 8.98 -21.39
CA GLN A 616 -18.67 8.19 -21.78
C GLN A 616 -18.68 6.81 -21.13
N THR A 617 -17.51 6.28 -20.77
CA THR A 617 -17.38 4.93 -20.24
C THR A 617 -16.46 4.90 -19.03
N LEU A 618 -16.96 4.30 -17.94
CA LEU A 618 -16.16 3.87 -16.80
C LEU A 618 -16.00 2.35 -16.87
N LYS A 619 -14.76 1.86 -16.75
CA LYS A 619 -14.48 0.42 -16.64
C LYS A 619 -13.84 0.14 -15.29
N VAL A 620 -14.38 -0.83 -14.57
CA VAL A 620 -13.83 -1.27 -13.28
C VAL A 620 -13.32 -2.70 -13.43
N THR A 621 -12.08 -2.92 -12.99
CA THR A 621 -11.39 -4.21 -12.99
C THR A 621 -10.68 -4.41 -11.66
N GLY A 622 -10.20 -5.61 -11.38
CA GLY A 622 -9.41 -5.89 -10.18
C GLY A 622 -10.07 -6.93 -9.30
N ASP A 623 -9.67 -6.95 -8.03
CA ASP A 623 -10.06 -7.97 -7.05
C ASP A 623 -10.53 -7.42 -5.71
N HIS A 624 -10.52 -6.09 -5.53
CA HIS A 624 -11.03 -5.43 -4.32
C HIS A 624 -12.39 -4.77 -4.58
N ASN A 625 -13.25 -4.75 -3.57
CA ASN A 625 -14.49 -3.99 -3.60
C ASN A 625 -14.20 -2.51 -3.87
N LEU A 626 -15.01 -1.88 -4.73
CA LEU A 626 -14.88 -0.45 -5.05
C LEU A 626 -16.16 0.31 -4.68
N ASP A 627 -16.03 1.24 -3.75
CA ASP A 627 -17.03 2.27 -3.47
C ASP A 627 -16.79 3.44 -4.43
N LEU A 628 -17.64 3.55 -5.46
CA LEU A 628 -17.51 4.52 -6.53
C LEU A 628 -18.67 5.53 -6.48
N THR A 629 -18.34 6.80 -6.25
CA THR A 629 -19.30 7.89 -6.40
C THR A 629 -19.10 8.60 -7.74
N LEU A 630 -20.16 8.72 -8.54
CA LEU A 630 -20.20 9.46 -9.79
C LEU A 630 -20.97 10.78 -9.63
N GLY A 631 -20.23 11.88 -9.59
CA GLY A 631 -20.77 13.23 -9.48
C GLY A 631 -21.57 13.67 -10.72
N SER A 632 -22.52 14.59 -10.51
CA SER A 632 -23.48 15.04 -11.53
C SER A 632 -22.88 15.71 -12.75
N GLY A 633 -21.65 16.22 -12.68
CA GLY A 633 -20.98 16.83 -13.82
C GLY A 633 -20.38 15.85 -14.83
N TYR A 634 -20.42 14.53 -14.57
CA TYR A 634 -20.12 13.48 -15.56
C TYR A 634 -21.34 13.13 -16.42
N SER A 635 -22.03 14.16 -16.92
CA SER A 635 -23.37 14.05 -17.51
C SER A 635 -23.45 13.29 -18.84
N ASN A 636 -22.32 12.84 -19.38
CA ASN A 636 -22.24 12.09 -20.64
C ASN A 636 -21.81 10.64 -20.45
N VAL A 637 -21.69 10.16 -19.21
CA VAL A 637 -21.41 8.75 -18.92
C VAL A 637 -22.62 7.91 -19.35
N ARG A 638 -22.38 6.95 -20.25
CA ARG A 638 -23.40 6.04 -20.79
C ARG A 638 -23.21 4.62 -20.34
N THR A 639 -22.00 4.27 -19.89
CA THR A 639 -21.64 2.91 -19.55
C THR A 639 -20.72 2.90 -18.32
N ILE A 640 -21.10 2.09 -17.34
CA ILE A 640 -20.26 1.69 -16.21
C ILE A 640 -20.20 0.16 -16.28
N ASP A 641 -19.00 -0.38 -16.46
CA ASP A 641 -18.79 -1.82 -16.65
C ASP A 641 -17.78 -2.33 -15.63
N ALA A 642 -18.28 -3.03 -14.61
CA ALA A 642 -17.50 -3.67 -13.55
C ALA A 642 -17.39 -5.19 -13.73
N SER A 643 -17.80 -5.75 -14.87
CA SER A 643 -17.88 -7.21 -15.10
C SER A 643 -16.54 -7.95 -14.96
N SER A 644 -15.43 -7.22 -15.03
CA SER A 644 -14.07 -7.76 -14.88
C SER A 644 -13.46 -7.50 -13.49
N ASN A 645 -14.23 -6.94 -12.55
CA ASN A 645 -13.87 -6.86 -11.13
C ASN A 645 -14.39 -8.09 -10.39
N THR A 646 -13.57 -8.69 -9.53
CA THR A 646 -13.99 -9.87 -8.74
C THR A 646 -14.33 -9.53 -7.28
N GLY A 647 -14.07 -8.29 -6.84
CA GLY A 647 -14.22 -7.87 -5.44
C GLY A 647 -15.56 -7.23 -5.08
N GLY A 648 -16.42 -6.91 -6.05
CA GLY A 648 -17.68 -6.18 -5.84
C GLY A 648 -17.61 -4.70 -6.25
N ILE A 649 -18.77 -4.07 -6.43
CA ILE A 649 -18.90 -2.62 -6.64
C ILE A 649 -20.08 -2.06 -5.83
N ASN A 650 -19.82 -0.96 -5.11
CA ASN A 650 -20.85 -0.11 -4.53
C ASN A 650 -20.89 1.20 -5.31
N LEU A 651 -21.81 1.30 -6.26
CA LEU A 651 -21.98 2.48 -7.11
C LEU A 651 -22.99 3.45 -6.48
N ASP A 652 -22.57 4.68 -6.24
CA ASP A 652 -23.46 5.83 -6.08
C ASP A 652 -23.39 6.69 -7.35
N SER A 653 -24.49 6.78 -8.09
CA SER A 653 -24.61 7.70 -9.23
C SER A 653 -25.86 8.57 -9.13
N ALA A 654 -25.65 9.88 -9.03
CA ALA A 654 -26.71 10.87 -9.25
C ALA A 654 -27.03 11.07 -10.75
N HIS A 655 -26.22 10.50 -11.64
CA HIS A 655 -26.41 10.55 -13.08
C HIS A 655 -27.15 9.31 -13.60
N GLY A 656 -28.01 9.52 -14.60
CA GLY A 656 -28.73 8.49 -15.33
C GLY A 656 -28.91 8.92 -16.79
N GLY A 657 -29.56 8.08 -17.58
CA GLY A 657 -29.83 8.37 -18.99
C GLY A 657 -30.81 9.53 -19.20
N THR A 658 -30.98 9.95 -20.46
CA THR A 658 -31.88 11.04 -20.83
C THR A 658 -33.23 10.56 -21.38
N GLY A 659 -33.43 9.25 -21.58
CA GLY A 659 -34.64 8.69 -22.17
C GLY A 659 -34.50 7.19 -22.43
N ASP A 660 -35.22 6.67 -23.42
CA ASP A 660 -35.33 5.24 -23.76
C ASP A 660 -35.68 4.37 -22.55
N GLY A 661 -36.48 4.92 -21.64
CA GLY A 661 -36.87 4.31 -20.38
C GLY A 661 -37.72 3.05 -20.54
N ILE A 662 -38.22 2.53 -19.42
CA ILE A 662 -38.90 1.23 -19.30
C ILE A 662 -39.97 0.97 -20.37
N LEU A 663 -40.79 1.96 -20.71
CA LEU A 663 -41.83 1.85 -21.72
C LEU A 663 -41.26 1.67 -23.14
N VAL A 664 -40.24 2.45 -23.51
CA VAL A 664 -39.62 2.36 -24.84
C VAL A 664 -38.96 1.01 -25.04
N GLN A 665 -38.32 0.48 -24.00
CA GLN A 665 -37.73 -0.87 -24.05
C GLN A 665 -38.77 -1.96 -24.29
N LEU A 666 -39.92 -1.90 -23.60
CA LEU A 666 -41.01 -2.83 -23.86
C LEU A 666 -41.53 -2.69 -25.29
N LEU A 667 -41.77 -1.46 -25.76
CA LEU A 667 -42.23 -1.22 -27.13
C LEU A 667 -41.26 -1.78 -28.18
N ASN A 668 -39.95 -1.75 -27.92
CA ASN A 668 -38.93 -2.27 -28.82
C ASN A 668 -38.91 -3.81 -28.92
N ILE A 669 -39.42 -4.53 -27.90
CA ILE A 669 -39.45 -6.00 -27.90
C ILE A 669 -40.82 -6.58 -28.28
N LEU A 670 -41.86 -5.74 -28.37
CA LEU A 670 -43.21 -6.18 -28.72
C LEU A 670 -43.32 -6.59 -30.21
N PRO A 671 -44.09 -7.64 -30.54
CA PRO A 671 -44.29 -8.09 -31.92
C PRO A 671 -45.30 -7.20 -32.66
N LEU A 672 -44.91 -5.94 -32.94
CA LEU A 672 -45.79 -4.93 -33.52
C LEU A 672 -45.76 -4.94 -35.05
N SER A 673 -46.90 -4.62 -35.66
CA SER A 673 -46.99 -4.42 -37.11
C SER A 673 -46.31 -3.13 -37.54
N SER A 674 -45.90 -3.05 -38.80
CA SER A 674 -45.29 -1.85 -39.38
C SER A 674 -46.17 -0.60 -39.27
N VAL A 675 -47.49 -0.76 -39.29
CA VAL A 675 -48.46 0.34 -39.12
C VAL A 675 -48.39 0.90 -37.71
N THR A 676 -48.42 0.04 -36.68
CA THR A 676 -48.34 0.46 -35.27
C THR A 676 -46.99 1.10 -34.96
N THR A 677 -45.88 0.51 -35.43
CA THR A 677 -44.52 1.07 -35.25
C THR A 677 -44.37 2.46 -35.89
N ALA A 678 -44.98 2.69 -37.06
CA ALA A 678 -44.98 4.00 -37.72
C ALA A 678 -45.73 5.07 -36.92
N LEU A 679 -46.78 4.70 -36.17
CA LEU A 679 -47.53 5.61 -35.30
C LEU A 679 -46.82 5.89 -33.97
N LEU A 680 -46.03 4.94 -33.47
CA LEU A 680 -45.32 5.08 -32.19
C LEU A 680 -44.16 6.08 -32.27
N THR A 681 -43.38 6.10 -33.36
CA THR A 681 -42.17 6.93 -33.44
C THR A 681 -42.43 8.43 -33.22
N PRO A 682 -43.44 9.07 -33.85
CA PRO A 682 -43.79 10.46 -33.56
C PRO A 682 -44.35 10.66 -32.14
N LEU A 683 -45.07 9.67 -31.60
CA LEU A 683 -45.62 9.72 -30.25
C LEU A 683 -44.51 9.69 -29.18
N LEU A 684 -43.52 8.82 -29.33
CA LEU A 684 -42.37 8.73 -28.43
C LEU A 684 -41.57 10.04 -28.39
N ASN A 685 -41.42 10.71 -29.53
CA ASN A 685 -40.85 12.06 -29.59
C ASN A 685 -41.71 13.08 -28.82
N THR A 686 -43.03 13.07 -29.05
CA THR A 686 -43.97 14.00 -28.40
C THR A 686 -44.01 13.84 -26.88
N LEU A 687 -43.91 12.61 -26.40
CA LEU A 687 -43.87 12.28 -24.97
C LEU A 687 -42.49 12.53 -24.33
N GLY A 688 -41.48 12.89 -25.12
CA GLY A 688 -40.11 13.10 -24.68
C GLY A 688 -39.49 11.83 -24.10
N LEU A 689 -39.77 10.68 -24.72
CA LEU A 689 -39.28 9.37 -24.29
C LEU A 689 -38.02 8.91 -25.03
N ASN A 690 -37.68 9.52 -26.17
CA ASN A 690 -36.47 9.18 -26.90
C ASN A 690 -35.23 9.74 -26.20
N GLY A 691 -34.16 8.95 -26.14
CA GLY A 691 -32.90 9.38 -25.56
C GLY A 691 -31.88 8.26 -25.53
N TYR A 692 -31.39 7.96 -24.33
CA TYR A 692 -30.60 6.78 -24.06
C TYR A 692 -30.72 6.46 -22.57
N GLN A 693 -30.50 5.20 -22.22
CA GLN A 693 -30.27 4.80 -20.84
C GLN A 693 -28.78 4.67 -20.53
N MET A 694 -28.42 5.02 -19.30
CA MET A 694 -27.13 4.63 -18.75
C MET A 694 -27.14 3.11 -18.52
N LYS A 695 -26.08 2.43 -18.94
CA LYS A 695 -25.90 0.99 -18.72
C LYS A 695 -24.91 0.77 -17.59
N VAL A 696 -25.29 -0.04 -16.62
CA VAL A 696 -24.45 -0.45 -15.50
C VAL A 696 -24.36 -1.96 -15.49
N THR A 697 -23.15 -2.50 -15.52
CA THR A 697 -22.87 -3.92 -15.35
C THR A 697 -22.06 -4.11 -14.07
N GLY A 698 -22.59 -4.90 -13.14
CA GLY A 698 -21.96 -5.31 -11.90
C GLY A 698 -20.93 -6.43 -12.07
N THR A 699 -20.66 -7.12 -10.98
CA THR A 699 -19.61 -8.11 -10.80
C THR A 699 -20.20 -9.52 -10.60
N GLY A 700 -19.34 -10.49 -10.30
CA GLY A 700 -19.77 -11.81 -9.81
C GLY A 700 -19.98 -11.87 -8.29
N ALA A 701 -19.60 -10.82 -7.57
CA ALA A 701 -19.69 -10.67 -6.12
C ALA A 701 -20.93 -9.86 -5.73
N ASP A 702 -21.11 -9.61 -4.44
CA ASP A 702 -22.22 -8.81 -3.93
C ASP A 702 -21.99 -7.34 -4.27
N ASP A 703 -22.99 -6.72 -4.91
CA ASP A 703 -22.90 -5.34 -5.39
C ASP A 703 -24.04 -4.48 -4.84
N THR A 704 -23.79 -3.17 -4.75
CA THR A 704 -24.81 -2.16 -4.44
C THR A 704 -24.90 -1.13 -5.56
N PHE A 705 -26.10 -0.86 -6.06
CA PHE A 705 -26.37 0.10 -7.14
C PHE A 705 -27.33 1.18 -6.67
N SER A 706 -26.80 2.31 -6.22
CA SER A 706 -27.56 3.52 -5.91
C SER A 706 -27.63 4.43 -7.13
N VAL A 707 -28.66 4.24 -7.95
CA VAL A 707 -28.73 4.81 -9.31
C VAL A 707 -29.97 5.67 -9.54
N ALA A 708 -29.82 6.66 -10.41
CA ALA A 708 -30.92 7.49 -10.89
C ALA A 708 -31.74 6.79 -11.99
N ALA A 709 -32.93 7.34 -12.27
CA ALA A 709 -33.81 6.95 -13.36
C ALA A 709 -33.13 6.90 -14.75
N ASN A 710 -33.77 6.21 -15.70
CA ASN A 710 -33.22 5.93 -17.05
C ASN A 710 -31.89 5.16 -17.00
N THR A 711 -31.82 4.18 -16.12
CA THR A 711 -30.66 3.30 -15.95
C THR A 711 -31.07 1.86 -16.17
N THR A 712 -30.30 1.14 -16.97
CA THR A 712 -30.37 -0.32 -17.11
C THR A 712 -29.22 -0.92 -16.31
N VAL A 713 -29.54 -1.77 -15.34
CA VAL A 713 -28.57 -2.45 -14.47
C VAL A 713 -28.61 -3.96 -14.72
N THR A 714 -27.44 -4.55 -14.85
CA THR A 714 -27.20 -5.99 -14.81
C THR A 714 -26.32 -6.26 -13.60
N GLY A 715 -26.86 -6.87 -12.54
CA GLY A 715 -26.12 -7.04 -11.27
C GLY A 715 -25.04 -8.11 -11.36
N GLY A 716 -25.34 -9.24 -11.99
CA GLY A 716 -24.47 -10.41 -12.05
C GLY A 716 -24.86 -11.47 -11.02
N ALA A 717 -23.91 -12.32 -10.63
CA ALA A 717 -24.21 -13.57 -9.93
C ALA A 717 -24.35 -13.45 -8.40
N GLY A 718 -23.87 -12.35 -7.81
CA GLY A 718 -23.86 -12.10 -6.36
C GLY A 718 -25.23 -11.77 -5.78
N HIS A 719 -25.25 -11.36 -4.51
CA HIS A 719 -26.42 -10.84 -3.81
C HIS A 719 -26.48 -9.33 -3.97
N ASN A 720 -27.27 -8.86 -4.93
CA ASN A 720 -27.24 -7.46 -5.33
C ASN A 720 -28.30 -6.63 -4.61
N THR A 721 -27.96 -5.39 -4.29
CA THR A 721 -28.90 -4.39 -3.76
C THR A 721 -29.08 -3.27 -4.78
N TYR A 722 -30.31 -3.07 -5.24
CA TYR A 722 -30.67 -2.00 -6.18
C TYR A 722 -31.37 -0.86 -5.44
N GLU A 723 -30.63 0.20 -5.12
CA GLU A 723 -31.17 1.40 -4.48
C GLU A 723 -31.60 2.42 -5.54
N LEU A 724 -32.91 2.65 -5.62
CA LEU A 724 -33.52 3.48 -6.65
C LEU A 724 -33.66 4.89 -6.11
N LYS A 725 -32.84 5.82 -6.61
CA LYS A 725 -32.88 7.24 -6.20
C LYS A 725 -34.12 7.97 -6.72
N SER A 726 -34.61 7.54 -7.88
CA SER A 726 -35.86 7.98 -8.49
C SER A 726 -36.25 6.98 -9.57
N THR A 727 -37.54 6.65 -9.67
CA THR A 727 -38.06 5.81 -10.75
C THR A 727 -39.53 6.16 -10.98
N THR A 728 -39.94 6.33 -12.24
CA THR A 728 -41.30 6.73 -12.62
C THR A 728 -41.71 6.04 -13.93
N THR A 729 -42.98 6.16 -14.31
CA THR A 729 -43.47 5.69 -15.61
C THR A 729 -42.72 6.29 -16.81
N LYS A 730 -42.27 7.55 -16.72
CA LYS A 730 -41.54 8.25 -17.77
C LYS A 730 -40.04 7.97 -17.76
N ALA A 731 -39.47 7.85 -16.58
CA ALA A 731 -38.04 7.66 -16.36
C ALA A 731 -37.86 6.59 -15.29
N GLY A 732 -37.88 5.33 -15.72
CA GLY A 732 -37.80 4.17 -14.84
C GLY A 732 -36.43 3.50 -14.85
N ILE A 733 -36.20 2.59 -13.90
CA ILE A 733 -35.01 1.74 -13.85
C ILE A 733 -35.34 0.35 -14.39
N THR A 734 -34.42 -0.22 -15.15
CA THR A 734 -34.51 -1.58 -15.69
C THR A 734 -33.47 -2.48 -15.05
N ILE A 735 -33.88 -3.63 -14.55
CA ILE A 735 -32.99 -4.65 -13.98
C ILE A 735 -33.10 -5.90 -14.85
N THR A 736 -31.98 -6.34 -15.41
CA THR A 736 -32.01 -7.36 -16.47
C THR A 736 -31.95 -8.80 -15.99
N ASP A 737 -31.46 -9.03 -14.78
CA ASP A 737 -31.10 -10.33 -14.23
C ASP A 737 -31.52 -10.51 -12.76
N PHE A 738 -32.52 -9.73 -12.31
CA PHE A 738 -33.02 -9.78 -10.94
C PHE A 738 -33.35 -11.22 -10.50
N ASN A 739 -32.88 -11.59 -9.31
CA ASN A 739 -33.18 -12.86 -8.68
C ASN A 739 -33.75 -12.63 -7.28
N SER A 740 -35.05 -12.77 -7.12
CA SER A 740 -35.74 -12.54 -5.83
C SER A 740 -35.19 -13.35 -4.65
N ALA A 741 -34.50 -14.47 -4.88
CA ALA A 741 -33.91 -15.27 -3.81
C ALA A 741 -32.56 -14.73 -3.30
N LYS A 742 -31.92 -13.83 -4.06
CA LYS A 742 -30.60 -13.28 -3.74
C LYS A 742 -30.61 -11.77 -3.62
N ASP A 743 -31.32 -11.11 -4.52
CA ASP A 743 -31.28 -9.68 -4.72
C ASP A 743 -32.37 -8.96 -3.91
N SER A 744 -32.15 -7.67 -3.70
CA SER A 744 -33.11 -6.77 -3.09
C SER A 744 -33.22 -5.45 -3.85
N ILE A 745 -34.39 -4.82 -3.76
CA ILE A 745 -34.65 -3.49 -4.34
C ILE A 745 -35.06 -2.56 -3.20
N VAL A 746 -34.52 -1.36 -3.17
CA VAL A 746 -34.88 -0.32 -2.21
C VAL A 746 -35.37 0.89 -2.99
N ASP A 747 -36.65 1.22 -2.88
CA ASP A 747 -37.14 2.50 -3.41
C ASP A 747 -36.92 3.59 -2.36
N THR A 748 -35.92 4.43 -2.59
CA THR A 748 -35.55 5.50 -1.65
C THR A 748 -36.63 6.58 -1.53
N THR A 749 -37.54 6.68 -2.52
CA THR A 749 -38.65 7.66 -2.52
C THR A 749 -39.69 7.31 -1.45
N SER A 750 -40.02 6.03 -1.34
CA SER A 750 -41.07 5.52 -0.45
C SER A 750 -40.55 4.84 0.82
N GLY A 751 -39.27 4.43 0.83
CA GLY A 751 -38.71 3.59 1.89
C GLY A 751 -39.17 2.14 1.82
N VAL A 752 -39.73 1.71 0.68
CA VAL A 752 -40.13 0.32 0.44
C VAL A 752 -38.89 -0.52 0.12
N HIS A 753 -38.75 -1.65 0.82
CA HIS A 753 -37.72 -2.66 0.55
C HIS A 753 -38.39 -3.92 -0.01
N LEU A 754 -37.96 -4.36 -1.20
CA LEU A 754 -38.40 -5.60 -1.83
C LEU A 754 -37.29 -6.66 -1.79
N SER A 755 -37.63 -7.88 -1.39
CA SER A 755 -36.70 -9.02 -1.39
C SER A 755 -37.46 -10.34 -1.29
N GLY A 756 -36.75 -11.47 -1.34
CA GLY A 756 -37.30 -12.79 -1.02
C GLY A 756 -37.44 -13.08 0.48
N ALA A 757 -37.07 -12.14 1.36
CA ALA A 757 -37.22 -12.31 2.80
C ALA A 757 -38.70 -12.15 3.24
N ALA A 758 -39.02 -12.53 4.48
CA ALA A 758 -40.39 -12.45 5.00
C ALA A 758 -40.88 -10.98 5.07
N GLY A 759 -42.08 -10.72 4.55
CA GLY A 759 -42.74 -9.41 4.52
C GLY A 759 -44.16 -9.53 3.98
N SER A 760 -44.78 -8.39 3.63
CA SER A 760 -46.06 -8.36 2.93
C SER A 760 -45.89 -8.92 1.52
N SER A 761 -46.79 -9.82 1.08
CA SER A 761 -46.79 -10.29 -0.31
C SER A 761 -47.16 -9.18 -1.27
N VAL A 762 -46.48 -9.12 -2.42
CA VAL A 762 -46.87 -8.24 -3.52
C VAL A 762 -48.22 -8.66 -4.10
N ALA A 763 -49.01 -7.69 -4.56
CA ALA A 763 -50.28 -7.96 -5.24
C ALA A 763 -50.08 -8.37 -6.71
N ASP A 764 -51.00 -9.18 -7.22
CA ASP A 764 -51.10 -9.51 -8.64
C ASP A 764 -51.97 -8.46 -9.35
N TYR A 765 -51.35 -7.64 -10.20
CA TYR A 765 -52.02 -6.63 -11.03
C TYR A 765 -52.34 -7.14 -12.45
N GLY A 766 -51.99 -8.39 -12.75
CA GLY A 766 -52.39 -9.10 -13.96
C GLY A 766 -51.29 -9.24 -15.02
N VAL A 767 -51.59 -10.13 -15.98
CA VAL A 767 -50.72 -10.46 -17.12
C VAL A 767 -51.49 -10.25 -18.42
N ARG A 768 -50.84 -9.64 -19.42
CA ARG A 768 -51.36 -9.54 -20.80
C ARG A 768 -50.46 -10.27 -21.78
N SER A 769 -51.05 -10.94 -22.77
CA SER A 769 -50.26 -11.55 -23.86
C SER A 769 -49.70 -10.48 -24.80
N SER A 770 -48.46 -10.66 -25.25
CA SER A 770 -47.84 -9.83 -26.29
C SER A 770 -48.56 -9.91 -27.65
N ASP A 771 -49.24 -11.01 -27.95
CA ASP A 771 -49.97 -11.23 -29.22
C ASP A 771 -51.13 -10.26 -29.43
N VAL A 772 -51.76 -9.80 -28.35
CA VAL A 772 -52.89 -8.87 -28.43
C VAL A 772 -52.44 -7.40 -28.42
N MET A 773 -51.14 -7.15 -28.25
CA MET A 773 -50.61 -5.82 -27.98
C MET A 773 -50.63 -4.90 -29.21
N ASP A 774 -50.45 -5.45 -30.42
CA ASP A 774 -50.54 -4.67 -31.67
C ASP A 774 -51.92 -4.02 -31.85
N GLY A 775 -52.99 -4.78 -31.60
CA GLY A 775 -54.37 -4.27 -31.67
C GLY A 775 -54.69 -3.26 -30.56
N ILE A 776 -54.20 -3.50 -29.34
CA ILE A 776 -54.37 -2.57 -28.21
C ILE A 776 -53.68 -1.24 -28.53
N LEU A 777 -52.40 -1.26 -28.91
CA LEU A 777 -51.63 -0.07 -29.22
C LEU A 777 -52.17 0.69 -30.44
N GLY A 778 -52.61 -0.02 -31.49
CA GLY A 778 -53.24 0.60 -32.65
C GLY A 778 -54.50 1.41 -32.30
N SER A 779 -55.27 0.98 -31.29
CA SER A 779 -56.44 1.71 -30.77
C SER A 779 -56.06 2.82 -29.78
N LEU A 780 -55.06 2.59 -28.94
CA LEU A 780 -54.65 3.47 -27.84
C LEU A 780 -53.92 4.73 -28.35
N VAL A 781 -53.08 4.58 -29.37
CA VAL A 781 -52.32 5.69 -29.96
C VAL A 781 -53.25 6.73 -30.62
N GLY A 782 -54.42 6.33 -31.09
CA GLY A 782 -55.44 7.23 -31.66
C GLY A 782 -56.29 8.01 -30.64
N GLY A 783 -56.18 7.71 -29.34
CA GLY A 783 -57.06 8.23 -28.29
C GLY A 783 -56.40 8.49 -26.94
N LEU A 784 -55.08 8.73 -26.90
CA LEU A 784 -54.31 8.90 -25.66
C LEU A 784 -54.68 10.19 -24.90
N THR A 785 -55.26 10.05 -23.70
CA THR A 785 -55.70 11.20 -22.87
C THR A 785 -54.78 11.54 -21.68
N ASN A 786 -53.91 10.61 -21.23
CA ASN A 786 -53.15 10.71 -19.98
C ASN A 786 -51.61 10.58 -20.15
N GLY A 787 -51.07 10.93 -21.32
CA GLY A 787 -49.62 10.95 -21.57
C GLY A 787 -48.92 9.60 -21.36
N VAL A 788 -47.71 9.60 -20.82
CA VAL A 788 -46.89 8.38 -20.63
C VAL A 788 -47.54 7.38 -19.68
N VAL A 789 -48.12 7.86 -18.57
CA VAL A 789 -48.86 7.05 -17.59
C VAL A 789 -50.02 6.32 -18.28
N GLY A 790 -50.82 7.04 -19.08
CA GLY A 790 -51.94 6.44 -19.80
C GLY A 790 -51.52 5.38 -20.81
N LEU A 791 -50.37 5.58 -21.46
CA LEU A 791 -49.84 4.61 -22.43
C LEU A 791 -49.36 3.34 -21.73
N LEU A 792 -48.54 3.47 -20.68
CA LEU A 792 -48.08 2.31 -19.90
C LEU A 792 -49.25 1.61 -19.19
N GLY A 793 -50.14 2.38 -18.55
CA GLY A 793 -51.34 1.85 -17.90
C GLY A 793 -52.28 1.14 -18.89
N GLY A 794 -52.41 1.62 -20.13
CA GLY A 794 -53.16 0.93 -21.18
C GLY A 794 -52.53 -0.39 -21.61
N ILE A 795 -51.20 -0.42 -21.74
CA ILE A 795 -50.42 -1.63 -22.07
C ILE A 795 -50.51 -2.67 -20.96
N LEU A 796 -50.44 -2.25 -19.69
CA LEU A 796 -50.49 -3.16 -18.54
C LEU A 796 -51.92 -3.49 -18.09
N GLY A 797 -52.92 -2.70 -18.50
CA GLY A 797 -54.31 -2.87 -18.08
C GLY A 797 -54.68 -2.18 -16.76
N LEU A 798 -53.93 -1.15 -16.37
CA LEU A 798 -54.03 -0.41 -15.11
C LEU A 798 -54.65 0.98 -15.28
N GLY A 799 -55.37 1.21 -16.39
CA GLY A 799 -55.94 2.52 -16.71
C GLY A 799 -57.21 2.91 -15.94
N ASN A 800 -57.73 2.05 -15.06
CA ASN A 800 -58.95 2.30 -14.28
C ASN A 800 -58.61 2.71 -12.84
N SER A 801 -59.53 3.44 -12.19
CA SER A 801 -59.40 3.72 -10.75
C SER A 801 -59.47 2.43 -9.92
N ASN A 802 -58.66 2.35 -8.86
CA ASN A 802 -58.50 1.17 -8.00
C ASN A 802 -57.88 -0.05 -8.70
N SER A 803 -57.15 0.17 -9.81
CA SER A 803 -56.35 -0.88 -10.45
C SER A 803 -55.15 -1.31 -9.60
N LEU A 804 -54.61 -0.43 -8.75
CA LEU A 804 -53.56 -0.77 -7.78
C LEU A 804 -54.25 -1.19 -6.47
N THR A 805 -54.26 -2.50 -6.18
CA THR A 805 -55.01 -3.07 -5.05
C THR A 805 -54.21 -3.15 -3.75
N SER A 806 -52.93 -2.77 -3.76
CA SER A 806 -52.02 -2.80 -2.61
C SER A 806 -50.90 -1.77 -2.77
N LYS A 807 -50.06 -1.58 -1.74
CA LYS A 807 -48.90 -0.69 -1.81
C LYS A 807 -47.94 -1.06 -2.94
N VAL A 808 -47.70 -2.36 -3.11
CA VAL A 808 -46.78 -2.93 -4.11
C VAL A 808 -47.49 -4.04 -4.87
N GLY A 809 -47.37 -4.04 -6.20
CA GLY A 809 -47.84 -5.14 -7.02
C GLY A 809 -47.08 -5.30 -8.34
N ILE A 810 -47.33 -6.44 -9.01
CA ILE A 810 -46.66 -6.84 -10.24
C ILE A 810 -47.66 -6.86 -11.39
N ALA A 811 -47.33 -6.20 -12.50
CA ALA A 811 -48.05 -6.31 -13.77
C ALA A 811 -47.08 -6.75 -14.88
N SER A 812 -47.50 -7.64 -15.78
CA SER A 812 -46.58 -8.17 -16.80
C SER A 812 -47.18 -8.26 -18.20
N VAL A 813 -46.30 -8.22 -19.20
CA VAL A 813 -46.59 -8.65 -20.58
C VAL A 813 -45.89 -9.96 -20.87
N ALA A 814 -46.66 -11.01 -21.16
CA ALA A 814 -46.15 -12.35 -21.42
C ALA A 814 -45.74 -12.54 -22.89
N PHE A 815 -44.60 -13.18 -23.08
CA PHE A 815 -44.06 -13.59 -24.38
C PHE A 815 -43.97 -15.11 -24.47
N ASP A 816 -44.07 -15.65 -25.68
CA ASP A 816 -43.88 -17.08 -25.94
C ASP A 816 -42.51 -17.54 -25.41
N GLY A 817 -42.49 -18.60 -24.60
CA GLY A 817 -41.26 -19.17 -24.02
C GLY A 817 -40.96 -18.79 -22.56
N GLY A 818 -41.91 -18.18 -21.83
CA GLY A 818 -41.86 -18.05 -20.38
C GLY A 818 -40.99 -16.91 -19.83
N LYS A 819 -40.68 -15.92 -20.68
CA LYS A 819 -39.91 -14.72 -20.33
C LYS A 819 -40.82 -13.50 -20.41
N ASP A 820 -41.41 -13.11 -19.28
CA ASP A 820 -42.33 -11.97 -19.26
C ASP A 820 -41.55 -10.65 -19.10
N ALA A 821 -42.14 -9.59 -19.62
CA ALA A 821 -41.75 -8.23 -19.28
C ALA A 821 -42.54 -7.81 -18.04
N SER A 822 -41.91 -7.89 -16.86
CA SER A 822 -42.58 -7.71 -15.57
C SER A 822 -42.27 -6.35 -14.95
N TYR A 823 -43.30 -5.68 -14.44
CA TYR A 823 -43.22 -4.36 -13.84
C TYR A 823 -43.59 -4.45 -12.37
N VAL A 824 -42.69 -3.98 -11.51
CA VAL A 824 -43.01 -3.71 -10.10
C VAL A 824 -43.54 -2.28 -10.03
N ILE A 825 -44.71 -2.11 -9.41
CA ILE A 825 -45.35 -0.81 -9.23
C ILE A 825 -45.54 -0.59 -7.74
N ILE A 826 -45.07 0.55 -7.24
CA ILE A 826 -45.23 1.00 -5.86
C ILE A 826 -46.16 2.22 -5.90
N ASP A 827 -47.35 2.07 -5.33
CA ASP A 827 -48.34 3.13 -5.16
C ASP A 827 -47.89 4.06 -4.04
N ASN A 828 -47.10 5.09 -4.37
CA ASN A 828 -46.44 5.89 -3.33
C ASN A 828 -47.43 6.80 -2.59
N ASN A 829 -48.53 7.19 -3.24
CA ASN A 829 -49.53 8.10 -2.69
C ASN A 829 -50.79 7.39 -2.16
N ASP A 830 -50.83 6.06 -2.23
CA ASP A 830 -51.89 5.18 -1.73
C ASP A 830 -53.28 5.51 -2.30
N ASN A 831 -53.32 5.97 -3.57
CA ASN A 831 -54.57 6.39 -4.21
C ASN A 831 -55.22 5.31 -5.10
N GLY A 832 -54.60 4.13 -5.22
CA GLY A 832 -55.09 2.99 -5.96
C GLY A 832 -55.06 3.13 -7.49
N THR A 833 -54.42 4.17 -8.03
CA THR A 833 -54.43 4.51 -9.46
C THR A 833 -53.02 4.83 -9.95
N LEU A 834 -52.59 4.18 -11.05
CA LEU A 834 -51.27 4.45 -11.61
C LEU A 834 -51.14 5.91 -12.06
N ASP A 835 -50.19 6.65 -11.48
CA ASP A 835 -49.92 8.04 -11.82
C ASP A 835 -48.41 8.41 -11.80
N ASN A 836 -48.09 9.70 -11.71
CA ASN A 836 -46.70 10.20 -11.74
C ASN A 836 -46.01 10.16 -10.37
N SER A 837 -46.76 10.00 -9.29
CA SER A 837 -46.23 9.84 -7.94
C SER A 837 -45.71 8.43 -7.70
N ASP A 838 -46.12 7.46 -8.51
CA ASP A 838 -45.77 6.05 -8.33
C ASP A 838 -44.40 5.68 -8.88
N SER A 839 -43.75 4.77 -8.16
CA SER A 839 -42.48 4.18 -8.59
C SER A 839 -42.76 2.99 -9.50
N VAL A 840 -42.12 2.96 -10.68
CA VAL A 840 -42.25 1.85 -11.64
C VAL A 840 -40.87 1.32 -12.02
N ILE A 841 -40.70 0.00 -11.87
CA ILE A 841 -39.43 -0.70 -12.10
C ILE A 841 -39.67 -1.79 -13.13
N TYR A 842 -38.78 -1.92 -14.11
CA TYR A 842 -38.87 -2.96 -15.13
C TYR A 842 -37.90 -4.10 -14.85
N LEU A 843 -38.42 -5.28 -14.60
CA LEU A 843 -37.65 -6.51 -14.44
C LEU A 843 -37.77 -7.35 -15.72
N THR A 844 -36.67 -7.48 -16.45
CA THR A 844 -36.69 -8.22 -17.72
C THR A 844 -36.54 -9.72 -17.48
N ASN A 845 -37.12 -10.53 -18.38
CA ASN A 845 -36.96 -11.99 -18.38
C ASN A 845 -37.41 -12.68 -17.08
N GLN A 846 -38.34 -12.07 -16.34
CA GLN A 846 -38.88 -12.63 -15.12
C GLN A 846 -40.23 -13.28 -15.40
N ASN A 847 -40.45 -14.47 -14.85
CA ASN A 847 -41.77 -15.07 -14.87
C ASN A 847 -42.69 -14.37 -13.86
N HIS A 848 -43.87 -13.94 -14.30
CA HIS A 848 -44.82 -13.21 -13.46
C HIS A 848 -45.20 -14.00 -12.20
N GLN A 849 -45.62 -15.26 -12.35
CA GLN A 849 -46.05 -16.06 -11.21
C GLN A 849 -44.92 -16.36 -10.23
N SER A 850 -43.70 -16.53 -10.74
CA SER A 850 -42.51 -16.66 -9.88
C SER A 850 -42.35 -15.43 -8.99
N LEU A 851 -42.41 -14.22 -9.55
CA LEU A 851 -42.32 -12.97 -8.77
C LEU A 851 -43.44 -12.83 -7.73
N ILE A 852 -44.69 -13.15 -8.08
CA ILE A 852 -45.81 -13.14 -7.13
C ILE A 852 -45.56 -14.08 -5.95
N ASN A 853 -44.97 -15.24 -6.20
CA ASN A 853 -44.74 -16.25 -5.18
C ASN A 853 -43.50 -15.98 -4.31
N SER A 854 -42.51 -15.27 -4.84
CA SER A 854 -41.20 -15.13 -4.20
C SER A 854 -40.91 -13.74 -3.66
N LEU A 855 -41.54 -12.69 -4.19
CA LEU A 855 -41.24 -11.31 -3.83
C LEU A 855 -42.15 -10.83 -2.69
N HIS A 856 -41.54 -10.27 -1.67
CA HIS A 856 -42.21 -9.62 -0.55
C HIS A 856 -41.68 -8.19 -0.40
N TYR A 857 -42.48 -7.34 0.24
CA TYR A 857 -42.08 -5.99 0.59
C TYR A 857 -42.23 -5.71 2.08
N THR A 858 -41.41 -4.81 2.60
CA THR A 858 -41.56 -4.20 3.91
C THR A 858 -41.57 -2.69 3.76
N ASP A 859 -42.49 -2.05 4.48
CA ASP A 859 -42.53 -0.60 4.61
C ASP A 859 -41.69 -0.22 5.83
N VAL A 860 -40.59 0.48 5.62
CA VAL A 860 -39.90 1.14 6.73
C VAL A 860 -40.70 2.39 7.06
N SER A 861 -41.65 2.27 7.99
CA SER A 861 -42.25 3.46 8.59
C SER A 861 -41.12 4.28 9.24
N VAL A 862 -40.79 5.44 8.68
CA VAL A 862 -39.91 6.41 9.34
C VAL A 862 -40.65 6.94 10.56
N ASN A 863 -40.47 6.29 11.71
CA ASN A 863 -40.84 6.72 13.06
C ASN A 863 -42.02 7.72 13.18
N GLY A 864 -43.25 7.30 12.88
CA GLY A 864 -44.44 7.84 13.52
C GLY A 864 -44.70 9.36 13.47
N VAL A 865 -44.30 10.08 12.41
CA VAL A 865 -44.75 11.46 12.19
C VAL A 865 -45.55 11.54 10.89
N ALA A 866 -46.88 11.64 11.03
CA ALA A 866 -47.74 12.06 9.94
C ALA A 866 -47.30 13.46 9.48
N SER A 867 -46.94 13.61 8.20
CA SER A 867 -46.81 14.93 7.59
C SER A 867 -48.18 15.60 7.60
N ALA A 868 -48.40 16.51 8.54
CA ALA A 868 -49.50 17.45 8.45
C ALA A 868 -49.29 18.33 7.20
N ALA A 869 -50.38 18.56 6.47
CA ALA A 869 -50.41 19.43 5.30
C ALA A 869 -49.79 20.82 5.59
N PRO A 870 -49.17 21.48 4.59
CA PRO A 870 -48.62 22.81 4.78
C PRO A 870 -49.75 23.79 5.12
N ALA A 871 -49.71 24.35 6.33
CA ALA A 871 -50.54 25.48 6.68
C ALA A 871 -50.07 26.69 5.88
N ASP A 872 -51.00 27.21 5.09
CA ASP A 872 -50.96 28.46 4.36
C ASP A 872 -50.53 29.61 5.29
N LEU A 873 -49.39 30.23 5.00
CA LEU A 873 -48.95 31.47 5.63
C LEU A 873 -49.35 32.64 4.74
N THR A 874 -50.62 33.02 4.84
CA THR A 874 -51.11 34.33 4.43
C THR A 874 -51.09 35.29 5.62
N ILE A 875 -50.17 36.25 5.57
CA ILE A 875 -50.21 37.64 6.06
C ILE A 875 -51.08 37.94 7.30
N ALA A 876 -50.43 38.19 8.45
CA ALA A 876 -50.49 39.41 9.29
C ALA A 876 -49.93 39.14 10.70
#